data_AF-A0A971ZT15-F1
#
_entry.id   AF-A0A971ZT15-F1
#
_cell.length_a   1.000
_cell.length_b   1.000
_cell.length_c   1.000
_cell.angle_alpha   90.00
_cell.angle_beta   90.00
_cell.angle_gamma   90.00
#
_symmetry.space_group_name_H-M   'P 1'
#
loop_
_entity.id
_entity.type
_entity.pdbx_description
1 polymer ?
#
loop_
_entity_poly.entity_id
_entity_poly.type
_entity_poly.pdbx_seq_one_letter_code
_entity_poly.pdbx_strand_id
1 'polypeptide(L)'
;MEKRLVIFLVISVLILTGHMLLMQRFFPPRPAGELPPAQPADQVAAGPDEQLPAPRSAEQQPGAEAADPAEVAPQSDAAPAPAVAKAADPAAEAAPAPEVPQQWLTLGSYAPESGRRLLVTLTNRGAAIERVELVERRSNGRLRYRDLTGSHGYLGAQCHDTTDGCTVSAAAPGTPAAAAGMQAGDVIVSVDGLTVATRADLQSWLLTTKPRQIAQLNVRRGAADQVQQLSLSAALGDRPLELVHLESPTPSYLLGINRLGEVTLKRGADESAALPSLQRGHWEVVTATGDEVTFRYRVSGQAGDTGVEFRKRYRLTAAASPGDNATPPAHAGYDLQMSIEMANLGTTAEVVSYNLDGPTGLPTEGWWYSTKIHPAWGSAGARDVIWRIQGNRHSLRSATQIYKQAQEDTADPLTSVLTHNPTPAERTFDYLGVDTQYFSAVLMAGTLEAPRPFIGQQAYAMPVGGLPKLESRRIRTLNTTFRFVSPDETLEPGQTVTHDYHIFLGPKSPEVLDAYGLDDIIEYGWFGWISKPLSKLLHAFHAVVRNYGLAIILLTVLVRGLMFPIGRKAARNAQIMQELAPEIKKIKEKYKNDLEKQGQAQRELWKKHNFNPLGGCWLMFLQLPIFIGLYRCLSVDIELRQSALIPGFQWCSNLAGPDMAWHWQGILPDFLASETGWLGPYLNILPIVTIMLFIWQQKMFTPPATDEQTRMQQKMMQYMMVFMGVLFFKVPAGLCVYFVASSLWGIGERKLLPPPGSAATTSSGPASPRNDPTKPSLMDRLMNKPQAESVEAMRARRRSRR
;
A
#
# COMPACT_ATOMS: atom_id res chain seq x y z
N MET A 1 31.81 -26.60 12.66
CA MET A 1 30.66 -25.68 12.51
C MET A 1 30.18 -25.58 11.05
N GLU A 2 31.08 -25.73 10.07
CA GLU A 2 30.83 -25.53 8.64
C GLU A 2 29.80 -26.48 7.99
N LYS A 3 29.84 -27.79 8.29
CA LYS A 3 28.90 -28.76 7.66
C LYS A 3 27.43 -28.48 7.97
N ARG A 4 27.11 -27.98 9.16
CA ARG A 4 25.73 -27.62 9.54
C ARG A 4 25.25 -26.36 8.85
N LEU A 5 26.16 -25.40 8.62
CA LEU A 5 25.87 -24.16 7.90
C LEU A 5 25.67 -24.42 6.40
N VAL A 6 26.47 -25.31 5.81
CA VAL A 6 26.31 -25.77 4.42
C VAL A 6 25.00 -26.54 4.23
N ILE A 7 24.66 -27.47 5.13
CA ILE A 7 23.37 -28.18 5.07
C ILE A 7 22.20 -27.22 5.22
N PHE A 8 22.29 -26.24 6.13
CA PHE A 8 21.28 -25.20 6.27
C PHE A 8 21.13 -24.35 5.00
N LEU A 9 22.23 -23.94 4.37
CA LEU A 9 22.22 -23.19 3.11
C LEU A 9 21.62 -24.02 1.97
N VAL A 10 21.99 -25.30 1.83
CA VAL A 10 21.46 -26.18 0.79
C VAL A 10 19.96 -26.44 0.98
N ILE A 11 19.51 -26.69 2.21
CA ILE A 11 18.08 -26.85 2.51
C ILE A 11 17.33 -25.54 2.24
N SER A 12 17.91 -24.39 2.61
CA SER A 12 17.30 -23.08 2.36
C SER A 12 17.17 -22.79 0.86
N VAL A 13 18.21 -23.08 0.08
CA VAL A 13 18.20 -22.93 -1.38
C VAL A 13 17.16 -23.87 -2.01
N LEU A 14 17.09 -25.14 -1.58
CA LEU A 14 16.10 -26.11 -2.07
C LEU A 14 14.66 -25.71 -1.72
N ILE A 15 14.42 -25.14 -0.53
CA ILE A 15 13.12 -24.60 -0.15
C ILE A 15 12.78 -23.40 -1.03
N LEU A 16 13.72 -22.49 -1.28
CA LEU A 16 13.53 -21.33 -2.15
C LEU A 16 13.26 -21.71 -3.61
N THR A 17 14.06 -22.61 -4.19
CA THR A 17 13.87 -23.07 -5.58
C THR A 17 12.61 -23.92 -5.71
N GLY A 18 12.34 -24.81 -4.75
CA GLY A 18 11.11 -25.59 -4.71
C GLY A 18 9.87 -24.69 -4.61
N HIS A 19 9.93 -23.64 -3.80
CA HIS A 19 8.87 -22.64 -3.71
C HIS A 19 8.68 -21.88 -5.04
N MET A 20 9.75 -21.40 -5.66
CA MET A 20 9.68 -20.72 -6.97
C MET A 20 9.05 -21.59 -8.05
N LEU A 21 9.44 -22.87 -8.14
CA LEU A 21 8.89 -23.82 -9.11
C LEU A 21 7.41 -24.16 -8.82
N LEU A 22 7.03 -24.33 -7.56
CA LEU A 22 5.62 -24.51 -7.18
C LEU A 22 4.78 -23.29 -7.56
N MET A 23 5.29 -22.08 -7.29
CA MET A 23 4.58 -20.85 -7.61
C MET A 23 4.38 -20.69 -9.12
N GLN A 24 5.38 -21.02 -9.95
CA GLN A 24 5.23 -21.02 -11.41
C GLN A 24 4.20 -22.05 -11.90
N ARG A 25 4.13 -23.22 -11.26
CA ARG A 25 3.21 -24.29 -11.69
C ARG A 25 1.76 -24.02 -11.31
N PHE A 26 1.51 -23.49 -10.13
CA PHE A 26 0.15 -23.23 -9.63
C PHE A 26 -0.37 -21.83 -9.96
N PHE A 27 0.52 -20.88 -10.28
CA PHE A 27 0.18 -19.50 -10.64
C PHE A 27 1.05 -19.05 -11.84
N PRO A 28 0.84 -19.61 -13.03
CA PRO A 28 1.60 -19.22 -14.22
C PRO A 28 1.33 -17.73 -14.55
N PRO A 29 2.32 -16.99 -15.09
CA PRO A 29 2.09 -15.64 -15.61
C PRO A 29 1.01 -15.68 -16.70
N ARG A 30 0.17 -14.64 -16.77
CA ARG A 30 -0.88 -14.53 -17.80
C ARG A 30 -0.22 -14.54 -19.19
N PRO A 31 -0.82 -15.23 -20.19
CA PRO A 31 -0.29 -15.20 -21.55
C PRO A 31 -0.24 -13.75 -22.05
N ALA A 32 0.86 -13.37 -22.69
CA ALA A 32 0.97 -12.06 -23.33
C ALA A 32 -0.16 -11.93 -24.37
N GLY A 33 -0.99 -10.89 -24.26
CA GLY A 33 -1.96 -10.57 -25.29
C GLY A 33 -1.23 -10.36 -26.63
N GLU A 34 -1.74 -10.98 -27.70
CA GLU A 34 -1.19 -10.79 -29.04
C GLU A 34 -1.14 -9.31 -29.38
N LEU A 35 0.06 -8.81 -29.68
CA LEU A 35 0.23 -7.51 -30.32
C LEU A 35 -0.56 -7.52 -31.64
N PRO A 36 -1.28 -6.44 -31.99
CA PRO A 36 -1.85 -6.34 -33.34
C PRO A 36 -0.71 -6.53 -34.36
N PRO A 37 -0.92 -7.30 -35.43
CA PRO A 37 0.12 -7.51 -36.43
C PRO A 37 0.52 -6.16 -37.01
N ALA A 38 1.82 -5.86 -36.96
CA ALA A 38 2.41 -4.74 -37.67
C ALA A 38 1.99 -4.85 -39.15
N GLN A 39 1.36 -3.80 -39.67
CA GLN A 39 1.08 -3.71 -41.10
C GLN A 39 2.42 -3.84 -41.85
N PRO A 40 2.58 -4.79 -42.78
CA PRO A 40 3.83 -4.95 -43.50
C PRO A 40 4.06 -3.74 -44.39
N ALA A 41 5.15 -3.04 -44.13
CA ALA A 41 5.70 -2.01 -45.00
C ALA A 41 6.29 -2.68 -46.25
N ASP A 42 5.45 -2.87 -47.27
CA ASP A 42 5.90 -3.14 -48.64
C ASP A 42 5.06 -2.27 -49.58
N GLN A 43 5.63 -1.12 -49.97
CA GLN A 43 5.54 -0.47 -51.29
C GLN A 43 5.88 1.02 -51.18
N VAL A 44 7.16 1.36 -50.98
CA VAL A 44 7.76 2.54 -51.61
C VAL A 44 9.20 2.18 -51.99
N ALA A 45 9.55 2.51 -53.23
CA ALA A 45 10.71 2.06 -53.97
C ALA A 45 12.08 2.46 -53.38
N ALA A 46 13.07 1.64 -53.67
CA ALA A 46 14.48 1.80 -53.33
C ALA A 46 15.14 3.03 -54.00
N GLY A 47 16.07 3.65 -53.25
CA GLY A 47 17.12 4.55 -53.74
C GLY A 47 18.34 4.47 -52.78
N PRO A 48 19.59 4.52 -53.26
CA PRO A 48 20.73 3.87 -52.59
C PRO A 48 21.61 4.77 -51.73
N ASP A 49 22.27 4.11 -50.77
CA ASP A 49 23.58 4.37 -50.14
C ASP A 49 23.87 5.75 -49.51
N GLU A 50 24.00 5.79 -48.18
CA GLU A 50 25.25 6.31 -47.59
C GLU A 50 25.53 5.74 -46.18
N GLN A 51 26.79 5.39 -45.96
CA GLN A 51 27.34 4.65 -44.83
C GLN A 51 27.50 5.53 -43.57
N LEU A 52 27.06 5.00 -42.43
CA LEU A 52 27.38 5.52 -41.08
C LEU A 52 28.83 5.14 -40.69
N PRO A 53 29.66 6.07 -40.17
CA PRO A 53 30.91 5.70 -39.51
C PRO A 53 30.74 5.51 -38.00
N ALA A 54 31.46 4.50 -37.49
CA ALA A 54 31.59 4.09 -36.10
C ALA A 54 32.44 5.06 -35.24
N PRO A 55 32.37 4.99 -33.89
CA PRO A 55 32.89 6.02 -32.99
C PRO A 55 34.39 5.86 -32.71
N ARG A 56 35.09 6.98 -32.51
CA ARG A 56 36.47 7.03 -32.00
C ARG A 56 36.52 7.53 -30.56
N SER A 57 37.42 6.92 -29.81
CA SER A 57 37.69 7.14 -28.39
C SER A 57 38.91 8.04 -28.16
N ALA A 58 38.89 8.71 -27.00
CA ALA A 58 39.99 9.01 -26.09
C ALA A 58 40.79 10.34 -26.19
N GLU A 59 41.26 10.74 -24.98
CA GLU A 59 42.32 11.71 -24.60
C GLU A 59 41.84 13.15 -24.29
N GLN A 60 41.81 13.62 -23.03
CA GLN A 60 42.85 13.88 -21.99
C GLN A 60 43.12 15.41 -21.87
N GLN A 61 42.79 15.95 -20.68
CA GLN A 61 43.11 17.28 -20.12
C GLN A 61 44.63 17.45 -19.85
N PRO A 62 45.20 18.67 -19.71
CA PRO A 62 45.05 19.58 -18.54
C PRO A 62 45.04 21.09 -18.92
N GLY A 63 44.86 22.13 -18.09
CA GLY A 63 44.81 22.38 -16.64
C GLY A 63 45.29 23.83 -16.36
N ALA A 64 44.87 24.41 -15.22
CA ALA A 64 45.29 25.66 -14.53
C ALA A 64 44.65 27.01 -14.98
N GLU A 65 43.84 27.71 -14.15
CA GLU A 65 44.17 28.61 -12.98
C GLU A 65 44.82 29.94 -13.44
N ALA A 66 44.46 31.18 -13.05
CA ALA A 66 43.77 31.74 -11.90
C ALA A 66 43.36 33.23 -12.13
N ALA A 67 42.60 33.76 -11.17
CA ALA A 67 42.62 35.15 -10.64
C ALA A 67 41.72 36.26 -11.23
N ASP A 68 40.68 36.57 -10.44
CA ASP A 68 40.02 37.87 -10.25
C ASP A 68 40.88 38.72 -9.24
N PRO A 69 40.81 40.07 -9.17
CA PRO A 69 39.76 40.69 -8.32
C PRO A 69 39.30 42.14 -8.66
N ALA A 70 38.01 42.37 -8.40
CA ALA A 70 37.40 43.45 -7.58
C ALA A 70 37.48 44.97 -7.94
N GLU A 71 36.27 45.55 -7.90
CA GLU A 71 35.82 46.86 -7.36
C GLU A 71 36.28 48.21 -7.95
N VAL A 72 35.31 49.10 -8.19
CA VAL A 72 35.13 50.42 -7.53
C VAL A 72 33.99 51.21 -8.24
N ALA A 73 33.00 51.68 -7.46
CA ALA A 73 32.14 52.85 -7.74
C ALA A 73 32.53 53.97 -6.73
N PRO A 74 32.21 55.29 -6.89
CA PRO A 74 30.82 55.80 -6.84
C PRO A 74 30.50 57.19 -7.51
N GLN A 75 29.19 57.55 -7.57
CA GLN A 75 28.51 58.89 -7.43
C GLN A 75 28.90 60.08 -8.37
N SER A 76 28.09 61.11 -8.68
CA SER A 76 26.68 61.54 -8.54
C SER A 76 26.44 62.77 -9.46
N ASP A 77 25.16 63.15 -9.67
CA ASP A 77 24.60 64.54 -9.73
C ASP A 77 23.69 64.96 -10.91
N ALA A 78 22.48 65.37 -10.49
CA ALA A 78 21.64 66.52 -10.91
C ALA A 78 20.80 66.52 -12.22
N ALA A 79 19.60 67.10 -12.07
CA ALA A 79 18.40 67.13 -12.94
C ALA A 79 18.18 68.55 -13.58
N PRO A 80 16.99 68.93 -14.16
CA PRO A 80 16.15 68.36 -15.24
C PRO A 80 15.66 69.39 -16.33
N ALA A 81 14.86 68.88 -17.29
CA ALA A 81 13.78 69.51 -18.12
C ALA A 81 14.11 70.10 -19.52
N PRO A 82 13.13 70.28 -20.46
CA PRO A 82 11.94 69.46 -20.81
C PRO A 82 11.73 69.21 -22.34
N ALA A 83 10.87 68.20 -22.62
CA ALA A 83 9.97 67.98 -23.76
C ALA A 83 10.24 68.57 -25.17
N VAL A 84 10.40 67.67 -26.16
CA VAL A 84 9.98 67.88 -27.55
C VAL A 84 9.22 66.63 -28.02
N ALA A 85 7.99 66.83 -28.47
CA ALA A 85 7.05 65.82 -28.97
C ALA A 85 7.58 65.13 -30.23
N LYS A 86 7.39 63.80 -30.33
CA LYS A 86 7.65 63.04 -31.55
C LYS A 86 6.57 61.97 -31.75
N ALA A 87 5.91 62.10 -32.90
CA ALA A 87 5.27 61.11 -33.78
C ALA A 87 4.54 59.89 -33.18
N ALA A 88 3.31 59.71 -33.66
CA ALA A 88 2.47 58.53 -33.45
C ALA A 88 3.16 57.22 -33.88
N ASP A 89 3.18 56.25 -32.97
CA ASP A 89 3.59 54.86 -33.18
C ASP A 89 2.35 54.01 -33.53
N PRO A 90 2.37 53.18 -34.59
CA PRO A 90 1.37 52.16 -34.82
C PRO A 90 1.79 50.88 -34.10
N ALA A 91 1.70 50.90 -32.78
CA ALA A 91 1.76 49.71 -31.95
C ALA A 91 0.56 49.75 -31.02
N ALA A 92 -0.59 49.30 -31.53
CA ALA A 92 -1.64 48.81 -30.65
C ALA A 92 -1.04 47.60 -29.93
N GLU A 93 -0.44 47.87 -28.79
CA GLU A 93 -0.06 46.89 -27.78
C GLU A 93 -1.31 46.06 -27.53
N ALA A 94 -1.31 44.83 -28.06
CA ALA A 94 -2.40 43.90 -27.83
C ALA A 94 -2.56 43.79 -26.32
N ALA A 95 -3.73 44.18 -25.82
CA ALA A 95 -4.05 44.09 -24.41
C ALA A 95 -3.61 42.71 -23.88
N PRO A 96 -2.91 42.62 -22.73
CA PRO A 96 -2.52 41.34 -22.17
C PRO A 96 -3.77 40.47 -22.08
N ALA A 97 -3.69 39.25 -22.63
CA ALA A 97 -4.79 38.31 -22.58
C ALA A 97 -5.27 38.21 -21.12
N PRO A 98 -6.58 38.24 -20.86
CA PRO A 98 -7.09 38.21 -19.49
C PRO A 98 -6.57 36.95 -18.79
N GLU A 99 -5.91 37.13 -17.64
CA GLU A 99 -5.45 36.02 -16.82
C GLU A 99 -6.66 35.15 -16.45
N VAL A 100 -6.60 33.86 -16.78
CA VAL A 100 -7.65 32.91 -16.40
C VAL A 100 -7.68 32.82 -14.87
N PRO A 101 -8.81 33.16 -14.21
CA PRO A 101 -8.87 33.12 -12.76
C PRO A 101 -8.79 31.68 -12.26
N GLN A 102 -8.24 31.49 -11.07
CA GLN A 102 -8.23 30.18 -10.42
C GLN A 102 -9.66 29.77 -10.04
N GLN A 103 -10.03 28.54 -10.36
CA GLN A 103 -11.36 27.95 -10.16
C GLN A 103 -11.23 26.54 -9.61
N TRP A 104 -12.17 26.16 -8.75
CA TRP A 104 -12.31 24.80 -8.24
C TRP A 104 -13.65 24.21 -8.68
N LEU A 105 -13.62 22.92 -9.00
CA LEU A 105 -14.78 22.19 -9.51
C LEU A 105 -14.94 20.88 -8.76
N THR A 106 -16.15 20.34 -8.73
CA THR A 106 -16.44 19.08 -8.04
C THR A 106 -17.15 18.10 -8.96
N LEU A 107 -16.68 16.85 -8.98
CA LEU A 107 -17.37 15.73 -9.61
C LEU A 107 -17.95 14.80 -8.54
N GLY A 108 -19.18 14.34 -8.75
CA GLY A 108 -19.90 13.48 -7.79
C GLY A 108 -20.63 14.28 -6.70
N SER A 109 -21.01 13.60 -5.63
CA SER A 109 -21.81 14.17 -4.55
C SER A 109 -21.61 13.39 -3.25
N TYR A 110 -21.64 14.08 -2.12
CA TYR A 110 -21.64 13.46 -0.79
C TYR A 110 -23.00 12.84 -0.42
N ALA A 111 -24.04 13.21 -1.16
CA ALA A 111 -25.41 12.81 -0.88
C ALA A 111 -25.63 11.31 -1.16
N PRO A 112 -26.22 10.55 -0.21
CA PRO A 112 -26.49 9.12 -0.37
C PRO A 112 -27.22 8.74 -1.68
N GLU A 113 -28.19 9.56 -2.07
CA GLU A 113 -29.08 9.36 -3.21
C GLU A 113 -28.38 9.51 -4.58
N SER A 114 -27.16 10.07 -4.60
CA SER A 114 -26.42 10.28 -5.84
C SER A 114 -25.93 8.99 -6.51
N GLY A 115 -25.90 7.87 -5.77
CA GLY A 115 -25.31 6.61 -6.24
C GLY A 115 -23.81 6.71 -6.53
N ARG A 116 -23.14 7.78 -6.08
CA ARG A 116 -21.69 8.00 -6.26
C ARG A 116 -20.92 7.39 -5.09
N ARG A 117 -19.74 6.85 -5.38
CA ARG A 117 -18.80 6.38 -4.36
C ARG A 117 -17.59 7.28 -4.20
N LEU A 118 -17.35 8.16 -5.17
CA LEU A 118 -16.30 9.16 -5.17
C LEU A 118 -16.91 10.57 -5.18
N LEU A 119 -16.28 11.46 -4.42
CA LEU A 119 -16.40 12.90 -4.56
C LEU A 119 -15.01 13.45 -4.88
N VAL A 120 -14.85 14.08 -6.04
CA VAL A 120 -13.56 14.55 -6.54
C VAL A 120 -13.56 16.07 -6.58
N THR A 121 -12.55 16.70 -6.00
CA THR A 121 -12.33 18.15 -6.12
C THR A 121 -11.14 18.42 -7.05
N LEU A 122 -11.39 19.23 -8.07
CA LEU A 122 -10.49 19.59 -9.15
C LEU A 122 -10.14 21.08 -9.04
N THR A 123 -8.98 21.46 -9.56
CA THR A 123 -8.57 22.85 -9.75
C THR A 123 -8.19 23.06 -11.21
N ASN A 124 -8.53 24.22 -11.78
CA ASN A 124 -8.10 24.56 -13.13
C ASN A 124 -6.60 24.90 -13.19
N ARG A 125 -5.94 25.13 -12.05
CA ARG A 125 -4.49 25.21 -11.99
C ARG A 125 -3.88 23.84 -12.26
N GLY A 126 -3.18 23.71 -13.38
CA GLY A 126 -2.62 22.42 -13.80
C GLY A 126 -3.64 21.35 -14.19
N ALA A 127 -4.92 21.71 -14.34
CA ALA A 127 -6.03 20.78 -14.57
C ALA A 127 -5.94 19.54 -13.63
N ALA A 128 -5.77 19.80 -12.33
CA ALA A 128 -5.28 18.82 -11.37
C ALA A 128 -6.36 18.37 -10.38
N ILE A 129 -6.12 17.24 -9.72
CA ILE A 129 -6.98 16.73 -8.64
C ILE A 129 -6.38 17.16 -7.29
N GLU A 130 -7.14 17.89 -6.48
CA GLU A 130 -6.71 18.27 -5.14
C GLU A 130 -7.17 17.28 -4.07
N ARG A 131 -8.35 16.67 -4.27
CA ARG A 131 -8.92 15.75 -3.30
C ARG A 131 -9.82 14.71 -3.94
N VAL A 132 -9.77 13.49 -3.40
CA VAL A 132 -10.73 12.41 -3.68
C VAL A 132 -11.24 11.84 -2.36
N GLU A 133 -12.55 11.87 -2.16
CA GLU A 133 -13.22 11.39 -0.95
C GLU A 133 -14.05 10.14 -1.27
N LEU A 134 -13.93 9.09 -0.44
CA LEU A 134 -14.78 7.90 -0.53
C LEU A 134 -16.09 8.13 0.22
N VAL A 135 -17.18 8.30 -0.52
CA VAL A 135 -18.50 8.70 0.00
C VAL A 135 -19.54 7.56 0.01
N GLU A 136 -19.12 6.35 -0.35
CA GLU A 136 -19.96 5.16 -0.29
C GLU A 136 -20.54 4.92 1.10
N ARG A 137 -21.82 4.51 1.16
CA ARG A 137 -22.52 4.23 2.40
C ARG A 137 -22.93 2.77 2.49
N ARG A 138 -22.93 2.25 3.72
CA ARG A 138 -23.57 0.97 4.05
C ARG A 138 -25.09 1.14 4.06
N SER A 139 -25.82 0.02 4.09
CA SER A 139 -27.29 0.02 4.17
C SER A 139 -27.87 0.77 5.37
N ASN A 140 -27.07 1.02 6.41
CA ASN A 140 -27.46 1.82 7.58
C ASN A 140 -27.18 3.33 7.44
N GLY A 141 -26.85 3.80 6.23
CA GLY A 141 -26.58 5.21 5.92
C GLY A 141 -25.22 5.74 6.37
N ARG A 142 -24.44 4.98 7.15
CA ARG A 142 -23.10 5.37 7.57
C ARG A 142 -22.10 5.16 6.44
N LEU A 143 -21.10 6.04 6.36
CA LEU A 143 -19.99 5.89 5.44
C LEU A 143 -19.30 4.53 5.63
N ARG A 144 -19.06 3.82 4.52
CA ARG A 144 -18.37 2.53 4.50
C ARG A 144 -16.91 2.68 4.86
N TYR A 145 -16.26 3.74 4.34
CA TYR A 145 -14.88 4.09 4.60
C TYR A 145 -14.79 5.47 5.22
N ARG A 146 -14.50 5.51 6.53
CA ARG A 146 -14.23 6.76 7.26
C ARG A 146 -12.74 6.90 7.55
N ASP A 147 -12.30 8.12 7.81
CA ASP A 147 -11.00 8.37 8.42
C ASP A 147 -10.90 7.65 9.79
N LEU A 148 -9.76 7.00 10.05
CA LEU A 148 -9.47 6.33 11.32
C LEU A 148 -8.72 7.22 12.30
N THR A 149 -8.14 8.32 11.83
CA THR A 149 -7.24 9.19 12.61
C THR A 149 -7.98 10.32 13.34
N GLY A 150 -9.25 10.57 12.99
CA GLY A 150 -10.08 11.61 13.61
C GLY A 150 -11.56 11.22 13.68
N SER A 151 -12.21 11.53 14.81
CA SER A 151 -13.65 11.30 15.02
C SER A 151 -14.46 12.61 15.01
N HIS A 152 -13.90 13.64 14.40
CA HIS A 152 -14.43 14.99 14.44
C HIS A 152 -15.45 15.27 13.33
N GLY A 153 -16.18 16.38 13.46
CA GLY A 153 -17.18 16.78 12.49
C GLY A 153 -16.59 17.10 11.11
N TYR A 154 -17.38 16.84 10.08
CA TYR A 154 -17.04 17.15 8.69
C TYR A 154 -17.94 18.26 8.15
N LEU A 155 -17.35 19.35 7.66
CA LEU A 155 -18.10 20.44 7.04
C LEU A 155 -18.26 20.23 5.52
N GLY A 156 -17.24 19.66 4.86
CA GLY A 156 -17.23 19.48 3.40
C GLY A 156 -17.15 20.78 2.60
N ALA A 157 -16.55 21.81 3.19
CA ALA A 157 -16.05 22.99 2.50
C ALA A 157 -14.52 22.94 2.49
N GLN A 158 -13.92 23.10 1.31
CA GLN A 158 -12.50 23.45 1.22
C GLN A 158 -12.36 24.95 1.17
N CYS A 159 -11.35 25.49 1.83
CA CYS A 159 -11.00 26.90 1.70
C CYS A 159 -9.49 27.07 1.55
N HIS A 160 -9.10 28.19 0.97
CA HIS A 160 -7.73 28.63 0.83
C HIS A 160 -7.55 29.98 1.51
N ASP A 161 -6.34 30.24 1.98
CA ASP A 161 -6.01 31.47 2.68
C ASP A 161 -5.94 32.63 1.68
N THR A 162 -6.70 33.69 1.97
CA THR A 162 -6.69 34.95 1.23
C THR A 162 -6.47 36.10 2.20
N THR A 163 -6.19 37.30 1.68
CA THR A 163 -6.05 38.51 2.51
C THR A 163 -7.29 38.82 3.35
N ASP A 164 -8.46 38.40 2.89
CA ASP A 164 -9.76 38.69 3.51
C ASP A 164 -10.25 37.57 4.45
N GLY A 165 -9.52 36.44 4.55
CA GLY A 165 -9.86 35.29 5.38
C GLY A 165 -9.77 33.95 4.64
N CYS A 166 -10.44 32.91 5.16
CA CYS A 166 -10.51 31.61 4.47
C CYS A 166 -11.60 31.61 3.41
N THR A 167 -11.22 31.73 2.14
CA THR A 167 -12.16 31.76 1.01
C THR A 167 -12.48 30.34 0.56
N VAL A 168 -13.78 30.02 0.50
CA VAL A 168 -14.29 28.70 0.12
C VAL A 168 -13.95 28.43 -1.34
N SER A 169 -13.09 27.44 -1.56
CA SER A 169 -12.74 26.92 -2.88
C SER A 169 -13.91 26.12 -3.46
N ALA A 170 -14.48 25.20 -2.67
CA ALA A 170 -15.57 24.35 -3.11
C ALA A 170 -16.47 23.93 -1.94
N ALA A 171 -17.79 23.93 -2.19
CA ALA A 171 -18.81 23.33 -1.36
C ALA A 171 -19.60 22.34 -2.21
N ALA A 172 -19.16 21.07 -2.21
CA ALA A 172 -19.71 20.06 -3.11
C ALA A 172 -21.18 19.70 -2.79
N PRO A 173 -21.98 19.29 -3.78
CA PRO A 173 -23.35 18.83 -3.55
C PRO A 173 -23.45 17.76 -2.46
N GLY A 174 -24.46 17.88 -1.60
CA GLY A 174 -24.72 16.97 -0.50
C GLY A 174 -23.86 17.17 0.75
N THR A 175 -22.80 17.98 0.70
CA THR A 175 -21.99 18.24 1.91
C THR A 175 -22.75 19.11 2.90
N PRO A 176 -22.40 19.05 4.20
CA PRO A 176 -22.97 19.94 5.21
C PRO A 176 -22.84 21.43 4.88
N ALA A 177 -21.72 21.84 4.28
CA ALA A 177 -21.51 23.21 3.82
C ALA A 177 -22.51 23.62 2.74
N ALA A 178 -22.66 22.80 1.68
CA ALA A 178 -23.61 23.08 0.62
C ALA A 178 -25.07 23.07 1.13
N ALA A 179 -25.40 22.14 2.03
CA ALA A 179 -26.71 22.07 2.67
C ALA A 179 -27.02 23.29 3.55
N ALA A 180 -25.99 23.91 4.14
CA ALA A 180 -26.11 25.17 4.89
C ALA A 180 -26.20 26.41 3.98
N GLY A 181 -26.09 26.24 2.65
CA GLY A 181 -26.16 27.33 1.67
C GLY A 181 -24.82 28.00 1.36
N MET A 182 -23.69 27.41 1.78
CA MET A 182 -22.35 27.89 1.45
C MET A 182 -22.00 27.66 -0.02
N GLN A 183 -21.27 28.58 -0.64
CA GLN A 183 -20.91 28.59 -2.05
C GLN A 183 -19.42 28.85 -2.24
N ALA A 184 -18.87 28.47 -3.40
CA ALA A 184 -17.51 28.87 -3.76
C ALA A 184 -17.40 30.40 -3.83
N GLY A 185 -16.31 30.95 -3.31
CA GLY A 185 -16.09 32.39 -3.16
C GLY A 185 -16.61 33.00 -1.86
N ASP A 186 -17.37 32.26 -1.04
CA ASP A 186 -17.72 32.73 0.31
C ASP A 186 -16.46 32.83 1.18
N VAL A 187 -16.31 33.90 1.95
CA VAL A 187 -15.21 34.05 2.92
C VAL A 187 -15.73 33.69 4.30
N ILE A 188 -15.17 32.64 4.91
CA ILE A 188 -15.53 32.22 6.28
C ILE A 188 -14.85 33.16 7.26
N VAL A 189 -15.64 33.96 7.98
CA VAL A 189 -15.15 34.98 8.91
C VAL A 189 -15.12 34.45 10.35
N SER A 190 -16.13 33.68 10.75
CA SER A 190 -16.15 33.06 12.07
C SER A 190 -16.98 31.77 12.14
N VAL A 191 -16.63 30.92 13.11
CA VAL A 191 -17.30 29.66 13.44
C VAL A 191 -17.58 29.59 14.94
N ASP A 192 -18.85 29.45 15.32
CA ASP A 192 -19.29 29.42 16.73
C ASP A 192 -18.71 30.58 17.58
N GLY A 193 -18.55 31.77 16.98
CA GLY A 193 -17.98 32.95 17.62
C GLY A 193 -16.44 33.04 17.60
N LEU A 194 -15.74 32.02 17.10
CA LEU A 194 -14.29 32.05 16.89
C LEU A 194 -13.96 32.62 15.51
N THR A 195 -13.09 33.63 15.45
CA THR A 195 -12.61 34.21 14.18
C THR A 195 -11.81 33.19 13.39
N VAL A 196 -12.07 33.12 12.08
CA VAL A 196 -11.34 32.28 11.13
C VAL A 196 -10.54 33.22 10.21
N ALA A 197 -9.24 33.38 10.47
CA ALA A 197 -8.37 34.14 9.58
C ALA A 197 -7.76 33.24 8.51
N THR A 198 -7.51 31.98 8.87
CA THR A 198 -6.84 31.00 8.02
C THR A 198 -7.59 29.67 8.00
N ARG A 199 -7.26 28.84 7.01
CA ARG A 199 -7.65 27.43 6.91
C ARG A 199 -7.21 26.65 8.13
N ALA A 200 -6.05 26.97 8.70
CA ALA A 200 -5.54 26.33 9.90
C ALA A 200 -6.46 26.57 11.10
N ASP A 201 -7.06 27.76 11.21
CA ASP A 201 -8.02 28.08 12.27
C ASP A 201 -9.30 27.24 12.13
N LEU A 202 -9.86 27.20 10.92
CA LEU A 202 -11.05 26.38 10.62
C LEU A 202 -10.80 24.89 10.89
N GLN A 203 -9.64 24.38 10.45
CA GLN A 203 -9.26 22.99 10.66
C GLN A 203 -9.06 22.68 12.15
N SER A 204 -8.42 23.57 12.90
CA SER A 204 -8.20 23.42 14.34
C SER A 204 -9.52 23.41 15.11
N TRP A 205 -10.48 24.27 14.74
CA TRP A 205 -11.82 24.23 15.31
C TRP A 205 -12.53 22.92 14.94
N LEU A 206 -12.51 22.51 13.66
CA LEU A 206 -13.15 21.27 13.22
C LEU A 206 -12.68 20.06 14.04
N LEU A 207 -11.38 19.96 14.38
CA LEU A 207 -10.82 18.90 15.22
C LEU A 207 -11.46 18.79 16.62
N THR A 208 -12.09 19.85 17.13
CA THR A 208 -12.77 19.86 18.43
C THR A 208 -14.24 19.45 18.36
N THR A 209 -14.81 19.38 17.15
CA THR A 209 -16.24 19.13 16.93
C THR A 209 -16.57 17.64 16.85
N LYS A 210 -17.85 17.29 16.85
CA LYS A 210 -18.33 15.92 16.60
C LYS A 210 -19.26 15.86 15.39
N PRO A 211 -19.36 14.70 14.70
CA PRO A 211 -20.40 14.47 13.73
C PRO A 211 -21.78 14.75 14.31
N ARG A 212 -22.66 15.35 13.52
CA ARG A 212 -24.02 15.82 13.83
C ARG A 212 -24.12 17.02 14.77
N GLN A 213 -23.00 17.57 15.24
CA GLN A 213 -23.00 18.85 15.94
C GLN A 213 -23.45 19.96 14.96
N ILE A 214 -24.25 20.90 15.45
CA ILE A 214 -24.63 22.08 14.68
C ILE A 214 -23.54 23.14 14.88
N ALA A 215 -23.02 23.65 13.78
CA ALA A 215 -22.07 24.76 13.73
C ALA A 215 -22.74 26.01 13.16
N GLN A 216 -22.45 27.16 13.76
CA GLN A 216 -22.86 28.48 13.28
C GLN A 216 -21.70 29.13 12.53
N LEU A 217 -21.90 29.40 11.25
CA LEU A 217 -20.89 29.94 10.33
C LEU A 217 -21.31 31.35 9.94
N ASN A 218 -20.43 32.33 10.12
CA ASN A 218 -20.61 33.66 9.53
C ASN A 218 -19.72 33.79 8.31
N VAL A 219 -20.34 34.01 7.15
CA VAL A 219 -19.64 34.15 5.88
C VAL A 219 -19.92 35.50 5.23
N ARG A 220 -18.95 35.99 4.47
CA ARG A 220 -19.09 37.14 3.56
C ARG A 220 -19.21 36.64 2.14
N ARG A 221 -20.22 37.12 1.42
CA ARG A 221 -20.47 36.78 0.01
C ARG A 221 -20.51 38.03 -0.85
N GLY A 222 -19.93 37.95 -2.05
CA GLY A 222 -19.94 39.03 -3.04
C GLY A 222 -18.63 39.83 -3.08
N ALA A 223 -18.53 40.70 -4.09
CA ALA A 223 -17.36 41.55 -4.30
C ALA A 223 -17.28 42.66 -3.24
N ALA A 224 -16.10 43.28 -3.11
CA ALA A 224 -15.78 44.24 -2.04
C ALA A 224 -16.76 45.43 -1.91
N ASP A 225 -17.43 45.78 -3.01
CA ASP A 225 -18.43 46.84 -3.15
C ASP A 225 -19.88 46.41 -2.85
N GLN A 226 -20.17 45.11 -2.81
CA GLN A 226 -21.49 44.53 -2.49
C GLN A 226 -21.39 43.30 -1.58
N VAL A 227 -20.73 43.46 -0.43
CA VAL A 227 -20.52 42.36 0.53
C VAL A 227 -21.79 42.11 1.34
N GLN A 228 -22.36 40.92 1.23
CA GLN A 228 -23.41 40.42 2.10
C GLN A 228 -22.81 39.60 3.25
N GLN A 229 -23.25 39.88 4.48
CA GLN A 229 -22.96 39.03 5.64
C GLN A 229 -24.09 38.03 5.83
N LEU A 230 -23.75 36.74 5.86
CA LEU A 230 -24.70 35.65 6.01
C LEU A 230 -24.33 34.83 7.24
N SER A 231 -25.33 34.51 8.07
CA SER A 231 -25.21 33.54 9.15
C SER A 231 -25.84 32.22 8.72
N LEU A 232 -25.03 31.18 8.58
CA LEU A 232 -25.42 29.87 8.10
C LEU A 232 -25.32 28.85 9.23
N SER A 233 -26.26 27.90 9.28
CA SER A 233 -26.24 26.82 10.26
C SER A 233 -25.99 25.48 9.56
N ALA A 234 -24.88 24.83 9.89
CA ALA A 234 -24.46 23.56 9.28
C ALA A 234 -24.49 22.42 10.29
N ALA A 235 -25.23 21.36 10.01
CA ALA A 235 -25.16 20.11 10.76
C ALA A 235 -23.98 19.28 10.25
N LEU A 236 -22.90 19.20 11.03
CA LEU A 236 -21.65 18.54 10.62
C LEU A 236 -21.89 17.05 10.30
N GLY A 237 -21.21 16.54 9.28
CA GLY A 237 -21.32 15.17 8.80
C GLY A 237 -20.31 14.22 9.43
N ASP A 238 -20.39 12.94 9.04
CA ASP A 238 -19.30 11.98 9.23
C ASP A 238 -18.17 12.28 8.22
N ARG A 239 -16.91 12.30 8.67
CA ARG A 239 -15.74 12.51 7.79
C ARG A 239 -15.50 11.29 6.88
N PRO A 240 -15.58 11.43 5.55
CA PRO A 240 -15.19 10.38 4.62
C PRO A 240 -13.68 10.16 4.66
N LEU A 241 -13.25 9.00 4.17
CA LEU A 241 -11.83 8.79 3.92
C LEU A 241 -11.39 9.66 2.73
N GLU A 242 -10.43 10.55 2.96
CA GLU A 242 -9.72 11.26 1.90
C GLU A 242 -8.66 10.31 1.33
N LEU A 243 -8.93 9.73 0.15
CA LEU A 243 -8.01 8.82 -0.53
C LEU A 243 -6.85 9.57 -1.19
N VAL A 244 -7.13 10.75 -1.72
CA VAL A 244 -6.16 11.69 -2.27
C VAL A 244 -6.39 13.01 -1.56
N HIS A 245 -5.33 13.65 -1.06
CA HIS A 245 -5.40 14.98 -0.47
C HIS A 245 -4.07 15.73 -0.58
N LEU A 246 -4.14 17.05 -0.46
CA LEU A 246 -2.96 17.90 -0.41
C LEU A 246 -2.28 17.80 0.97
N GLU A 247 -1.20 17.01 1.07
CA GLU A 247 -0.25 17.09 2.19
C GLU A 247 0.81 18.17 1.97
N SER A 248 1.12 18.45 0.70
CA SER A 248 1.96 19.54 0.23
C SER A 248 1.13 20.40 -0.74
N PRO A 249 1.59 21.60 -1.15
CA PRO A 249 0.87 22.41 -2.14
C PRO A 249 0.85 21.79 -3.55
N THR A 250 1.32 20.55 -3.73
CA THR A 250 1.40 19.85 -5.02
C THR A 250 0.15 18.98 -5.22
N PRO A 251 -0.75 19.34 -6.15
CA PRO A 251 -1.92 18.52 -6.48
C PRO A 251 -1.55 17.26 -7.26
N SER A 252 -2.50 16.34 -7.36
CA SER A 252 -2.37 15.07 -8.04
C SER A 252 -2.65 15.18 -9.54
N TYR A 253 -2.07 14.28 -10.32
CA TYR A 253 -2.29 14.22 -11.77
C TYR A 253 -1.94 15.52 -12.50
N LEU A 254 -0.79 16.13 -12.16
CA LEU A 254 -0.27 17.26 -12.91
C LEU A 254 0.24 16.83 -14.29
N LEU A 255 0.04 17.68 -15.29
CA LEU A 255 0.56 17.49 -16.64
C LEU A 255 1.70 18.49 -16.89
N GLY A 256 2.84 18.00 -17.38
CA GLY A 256 3.96 18.83 -17.85
C GLY A 256 4.31 18.49 -19.29
N ILE A 257 4.92 19.43 -20.01
CA ILE A 257 5.44 19.16 -21.36
C ILE A 257 6.79 18.48 -21.22
N ASN A 258 6.91 17.26 -21.74
CA ASN A 258 8.18 16.54 -21.81
C ASN A 258 8.96 16.91 -23.06
N ARG A 259 8.29 16.98 -24.21
CA ARG A 259 8.88 17.42 -25.47
C ARG A 259 7.88 18.25 -26.27
N LEU A 260 8.37 19.32 -26.88
CA LEU A 260 7.65 20.10 -27.88
C LEU A 260 8.67 20.59 -28.92
N GLY A 261 8.58 20.04 -30.12
CA GLY A 261 9.54 20.27 -31.20
C GLY A 261 10.96 19.84 -30.78
N GLU A 262 11.89 20.79 -30.78
CA GLU A 262 13.28 20.58 -30.35
C GLU A 262 13.48 20.70 -28.83
N VAL A 263 12.55 21.32 -28.11
CA VAL A 263 12.66 21.51 -26.66
C VAL A 263 12.27 20.21 -25.96
N THR A 264 13.25 19.60 -25.29
CA THR A 264 13.05 18.40 -24.47
C THR A 264 13.39 18.69 -23.01
N LEU A 265 12.56 18.20 -22.10
CA LEU A 265 12.74 18.35 -20.67
C LEU A 265 13.97 17.58 -20.20
N LYS A 266 14.81 18.24 -19.41
CA LYS A 266 15.93 17.57 -18.76
C LYS A 266 15.40 16.63 -17.67
N ARG A 267 16.03 15.46 -17.55
CA ARG A 267 15.72 14.54 -16.46
C ARG A 267 15.85 15.24 -15.10
N GLY A 268 14.93 14.96 -14.19
CA GLY A 268 14.86 15.58 -12.86
C GLY A 268 14.17 16.95 -12.83
N ALA A 269 14.03 17.63 -13.98
CA ALA A 269 13.26 18.86 -14.05
C ALA A 269 11.75 18.57 -14.08
N ASP A 270 10.95 19.44 -13.46
CA ASP A 270 9.49 19.38 -13.53
C ASP A 270 8.95 20.03 -14.80
N GLU A 271 9.55 21.14 -15.22
CA GLU A 271 9.16 21.92 -16.40
C GLU A 271 10.38 22.58 -17.06
N SER A 272 10.27 22.88 -18.36
CA SER A 272 11.28 23.65 -19.09
C SER A 272 11.03 25.14 -18.93
N ALA A 273 12.07 25.92 -18.64
CA ALA A 273 11.98 27.38 -18.61
C ALA A 273 11.69 28.00 -20.00
N ALA A 274 11.93 27.24 -21.08
CA ALA A 274 11.67 27.68 -22.45
C ALA A 274 10.20 27.53 -22.88
N LEU A 275 9.37 26.83 -22.09
CA LEU A 275 7.98 26.53 -22.41
C LEU A 275 7.04 27.09 -21.33
N PRO A 276 5.78 27.42 -21.68
CA PRO A 276 4.79 27.78 -20.67
C PRO A 276 4.53 26.60 -19.72
N SER A 277 4.21 26.94 -18.47
CA SER A 277 3.99 25.97 -17.42
C SER A 277 2.57 25.37 -17.50
N LEU A 278 2.48 24.11 -17.91
CA LEU A 278 1.21 23.38 -17.82
C LEU A 278 0.85 23.06 -16.36
N GLN A 279 1.83 22.87 -15.47
CA GLN A 279 1.56 22.48 -14.08
C GLN A 279 1.11 23.64 -13.19
N ARG A 280 1.67 24.84 -13.40
CA ARG A 280 1.37 26.04 -12.61
C ARG A 280 0.41 26.99 -13.32
N GLY A 281 0.26 26.88 -14.63
CA GLY A 281 -0.68 27.69 -15.41
C GLY A 281 -2.14 27.40 -15.08
N HIS A 282 -3.00 28.40 -15.27
CA HIS A 282 -4.45 28.26 -15.12
C HIS A 282 -5.07 27.86 -16.46
N TRP A 283 -5.68 26.69 -16.47
CA TRP A 283 -6.36 26.16 -17.64
C TRP A 283 -7.76 26.76 -17.75
N GLU A 284 -8.21 26.97 -18.97
CA GLU A 284 -9.58 27.37 -19.22
C GLU A 284 -10.53 26.20 -18.98
N VAL A 285 -11.62 26.44 -18.26
CA VAL A 285 -12.69 25.45 -18.08
C VAL A 285 -13.63 25.54 -19.27
N VAL A 286 -13.59 24.55 -20.17
CA VAL A 286 -14.41 24.50 -21.38
C VAL A 286 -15.82 24.00 -21.08
N THR A 287 -15.90 22.92 -20.31
CA THR A 287 -17.16 22.32 -19.87
C THR A 287 -17.04 21.89 -18.43
N ALA A 288 -18.08 22.14 -17.62
CA ALA A 288 -18.16 21.65 -16.26
C ALA A 288 -19.59 21.22 -15.94
N THR A 289 -19.73 19.94 -15.59
CA THR A 289 -20.97 19.33 -15.11
C THR A 289 -20.67 18.61 -13.80
N GLY A 290 -21.69 18.07 -13.12
CA GLY A 290 -21.47 17.24 -11.92
C GLY A 290 -20.70 15.94 -12.18
N ASP A 291 -20.52 15.57 -13.46
CA ASP A 291 -20.01 14.26 -13.88
C ASP A 291 -18.78 14.34 -14.76
N GLU A 292 -18.55 15.48 -15.39
CA GLU A 292 -17.45 15.70 -16.31
C GLU A 292 -16.94 17.15 -16.25
N VAL A 293 -15.62 17.32 -16.27
CA VAL A 293 -14.96 18.60 -16.46
C VAL A 293 -13.92 18.47 -17.57
N THR A 294 -13.89 19.43 -18.49
CA THR A 294 -12.88 19.55 -19.53
C THR A 294 -12.11 20.86 -19.37
N PHE A 295 -10.80 20.74 -19.23
CA PHE A 295 -9.86 21.84 -19.20
C PHE A 295 -9.15 21.97 -20.54
N ARG A 296 -8.82 23.20 -20.93
CA ARG A 296 -8.06 23.54 -22.14
C ARG A 296 -6.89 24.45 -21.80
N TYR A 297 -5.75 24.19 -22.44
CA TYR A 297 -4.58 25.05 -22.38
C TYR A 297 -3.95 25.17 -23.75
N ARG A 298 -3.83 26.40 -24.25
CA ARG A 298 -3.10 26.70 -25.49
C ARG A 298 -1.67 27.06 -25.15
N VAL A 299 -0.72 26.40 -25.79
CA VAL A 299 0.71 26.64 -25.58
C VAL A 299 1.09 27.93 -26.31
N SER A 300 0.97 29.06 -25.63
CA SER A 300 1.47 30.36 -26.09
C SER A 300 2.66 30.79 -25.23
N GLY A 301 3.82 31.09 -25.82
CA GLY A 301 5.02 31.46 -25.06
C GLY A 301 6.19 31.99 -25.89
N GLN A 302 7.32 32.27 -25.24
CA GLN A 302 8.51 32.91 -25.85
C GLN A 302 9.17 32.11 -26.98
N ALA A 303 8.85 30.82 -27.13
CA ALA A 303 9.32 29.98 -28.22
C ALA A 303 8.50 30.12 -29.53
N GLY A 304 7.52 31.03 -29.57
CA GLY A 304 6.59 31.20 -30.70
C GLY A 304 5.23 30.51 -30.43
N ASP A 305 4.20 30.90 -31.18
CA ASP A 305 2.90 30.25 -31.17
C ASP A 305 3.02 28.91 -31.93
N THR A 306 3.31 27.83 -31.21
CA THR A 306 3.41 26.49 -31.82
C THR A 306 2.05 25.99 -32.30
N GLY A 307 0.96 26.65 -31.90
CA GLY A 307 -0.40 26.21 -32.18
C GLY A 307 -0.79 24.92 -31.46
N VAL A 308 0.04 24.38 -30.56
CA VAL A 308 -0.29 23.16 -29.82
C VAL A 308 -1.27 23.47 -28.67
N GLU A 309 -2.37 22.74 -28.63
CA GLU A 309 -3.40 22.81 -27.59
C GLU A 309 -3.46 21.48 -26.84
N PHE A 310 -3.49 21.56 -25.52
CA PHE A 310 -3.78 20.43 -24.65
C PHE A 310 -5.22 20.55 -24.14
N ARG A 311 -5.96 19.44 -24.15
CA ARG A 311 -7.19 19.31 -23.37
C ARG A 311 -7.09 18.15 -22.41
N LYS A 312 -7.62 18.37 -21.22
CA LYS A 312 -7.68 17.36 -20.17
C LYS A 312 -9.09 17.23 -19.66
N ARG A 313 -9.68 16.05 -19.84
CA ARG A 313 -11.05 15.76 -19.46
C ARG A 313 -11.07 14.73 -18.35
N TYR A 314 -11.83 14.99 -17.29
CA TYR A 314 -12.12 14.04 -16.23
C TYR A 314 -13.60 13.72 -16.24
N ARG A 315 -13.95 12.43 -16.20
CA ARG A 315 -15.34 11.97 -16.15
C ARG A 315 -15.52 10.92 -15.06
N LEU A 316 -16.50 11.16 -14.19
CA LEU A 316 -16.88 10.25 -13.11
C LEU A 316 -18.16 9.49 -13.48
N THR A 317 -18.03 8.19 -13.69
CA THR A 317 -19.18 7.31 -13.96
C THR A 317 -19.92 7.00 -12.66
N ALA A 318 -21.25 7.07 -12.68
CA ALA A 318 -22.06 6.66 -11.54
C ALA A 318 -21.94 5.15 -11.27
N ALA A 319 -22.01 4.72 -10.01
CA ALA A 319 -22.02 3.28 -9.70
C ALA A 319 -23.35 2.64 -10.12
N ALA A 320 -24.44 3.41 -10.09
CA ALA A 320 -25.78 3.05 -10.57
C ALA A 320 -26.39 4.24 -11.33
N SER A 321 -27.24 3.96 -12.33
CA SER A 321 -28.06 4.98 -12.97
C SER A 321 -29.14 5.50 -12.02
N PRO A 322 -29.46 6.82 -12.02
CA PRO A 322 -30.55 7.35 -11.21
C PRO A 322 -31.88 6.65 -11.52
N GLY A 323 -32.52 6.07 -10.50
CA GLY A 323 -33.82 5.39 -10.63
C GLY A 323 -33.75 3.87 -10.81
N ASP A 324 -32.56 3.29 -10.92
CA ASP A 324 -32.41 1.83 -10.92
C ASP A 324 -32.48 1.29 -9.48
N ASN A 325 -33.44 0.39 -9.21
CA ASN A 325 -33.60 -0.24 -7.90
C ASN A 325 -32.58 -1.37 -7.66
N ALA A 326 -31.77 -1.70 -8.67
CA ALA A 326 -30.71 -2.69 -8.55
C ALA A 326 -29.54 -2.14 -7.71
N THR A 327 -29.12 -2.90 -6.70
CA THR A 327 -27.89 -2.61 -5.97
C THR A 327 -26.72 -2.64 -6.95
N PRO A 328 -25.93 -1.56 -7.10
CA PRO A 328 -24.82 -1.54 -8.05
C PRO A 328 -23.78 -2.61 -7.70
N PRO A 329 -23.10 -3.19 -8.71
CA PRO A 329 -22.03 -4.16 -8.48
C PRO A 329 -21.01 -3.64 -7.46
N ALA A 330 -20.45 -4.53 -6.64
CA ALA A 330 -19.53 -4.14 -5.58
C ALA A 330 -18.27 -3.42 -6.10
N HIS A 331 -17.88 -3.63 -7.36
CA HIS A 331 -16.73 -2.98 -7.99
C HIS A 331 -17.04 -1.63 -8.67
N ALA A 332 -18.30 -1.33 -8.98
CA ALA A 332 -18.65 -0.18 -9.81
C ALA A 332 -18.41 1.17 -9.11
N GLY A 333 -17.97 2.19 -9.86
CA GLY A 333 -17.90 3.57 -9.40
C GLY A 333 -16.70 3.93 -8.53
N TYR A 334 -15.61 3.14 -8.58
CA TYR A 334 -14.31 3.50 -8.00
C TYR A 334 -13.30 3.98 -9.06
N ASP A 335 -13.73 4.23 -10.30
CA ASP A 335 -12.85 4.77 -11.33
C ASP A 335 -13.25 6.17 -11.80
N LEU A 336 -12.21 6.95 -12.08
CA LEU A 336 -12.30 8.24 -12.75
C LEU A 336 -11.65 8.11 -14.13
N GLN A 337 -12.42 8.37 -15.18
CA GLN A 337 -11.87 8.43 -16.54
C GLN A 337 -11.11 9.74 -16.71
N MET A 338 -9.93 9.66 -17.31
CA MET A 338 -9.09 10.80 -17.65
C MET A 338 -8.65 10.68 -19.10
N SER A 339 -8.88 11.73 -19.88
CA SER A 339 -8.48 11.81 -21.29
C SER A 339 -7.55 13.00 -21.48
N ILE A 340 -6.43 12.78 -22.15
CA ILE A 340 -5.44 13.81 -22.50
C ILE A 340 -5.41 13.90 -24.02
N GLU A 341 -5.87 15.02 -24.55
CA GLU A 341 -5.90 15.32 -25.98
C GLU A 341 -4.80 16.33 -26.28
N MET A 342 -4.02 16.06 -27.33
CA MET A 342 -2.99 16.94 -27.88
C MET A 342 -3.39 17.25 -29.32
N ALA A 343 -3.61 18.51 -29.62
CA ALA A 343 -4.00 18.97 -30.94
C ALA A 343 -2.98 19.96 -31.48
N ASN A 344 -2.57 19.79 -32.73
CA ASN A 344 -1.76 20.77 -33.43
C ASN A 344 -2.68 21.68 -34.27
N LEU A 345 -2.92 22.89 -33.79
CA LEU A 345 -3.69 23.93 -34.47
C LEU A 345 -2.80 24.88 -35.29
N GLY A 346 -1.48 24.64 -35.28
CA GLY A 346 -0.49 25.40 -36.01
C GLY A 346 -0.42 25.03 -37.49
N THR A 347 0.67 25.45 -38.13
CA THR A 347 0.89 25.24 -39.58
C THR A 347 2.09 24.33 -39.87
N THR A 348 2.87 23.96 -38.85
CA THR A 348 4.04 23.08 -38.93
C THR A 348 3.80 21.80 -38.15
N ALA A 349 4.43 20.70 -38.56
CA ALA A 349 4.39 19.46 -37.79
C ALA A 349 5.18 19.61 -36.49
N GLU A 350 4.63 19.11 -35.38
CA GLU A 350 5.23 19.23 -34.04
C GLU A 350 5.37 17.85 -33.39
N VAL A 351 6.52 17.60 -32.77
CA VAL A 351 6.72 16.40 -31.93
C VAL A 351 6.35 16.75 -30.50
N VAL A 352 5.38 16.04 -29.93
CA VAL A 352 4.82 16.34 -28.62
C VAL A 352 4.84 15.10 -27.72
N SER A 353 5.32 15.27 -26.48
CA SER A 353 5.12 14.31 -25.40
C SER A 353 4.92 15.02 -24.06
N TYR A 354 4.27 14.34 -23.12
CA TYR A 354 3.97 14.89 -21.79
C TYR A 354 4.49 14.00 -20.66
N ASN A 355 4.68 14.65 -19.52
CA ASN A 355 4.85 13.99 -18.23
C ASN A 355 3.55 14.09 -17.44
N LEU A 356 3.12 12.98 -16.87
CA LEU A 356 1.94 12.88 -16.00
C LEU A 356 2.38 12.39 -14.63
N ASP A 357 2.20 13.23 -13.62
CA ASP A 357 2.44 12.85 -12.24
C ASP A 357 1.26 12.05 -11.69
N GLY A 358 1.50 11.18 -10.71
CA GLY A 358 0.51 10.33 -10.10
C GLY A 358 -0.30 11.00 -8.98
N PRO A 359 -1.03 10.20 -8.19
CA PRO A 359 -1.74 10.68 -7.02
C PRO A 359 -0.80 11.02 -5.86
N THR A 360 -1.23 11.95 -5.00
CA THR A 360 -0.49 12.45 -3.85
C THR A 360 -1.32 12.34 -2.57
N GLY A 361 -0.65 12.24 -1.42
CA GLY A 361 -1.31 12.27 -0.12
C GLY A 361 -2.23 11.08 0.15
N LEU A 362 -1.88 9.89 -0.33
CA LEU A 362 -2.62 8.69 0.04
C LEU A 362 -2.55 8.44 1.56
N PRO A 363 -3.60 7.85 2.17
CA PRO A 363 -3.71 7.72 3.62
C PRO A 363 -2.60 6.83 4.19
N THR A 364 -1.95 7.32 5.25
CA THR A 364 -0.89 6.58 5.97
C THR A 364 -1.44 5.83 7.19
N GLU A 365 -2.73 5.50 7.18
CA GLU A 365 -3.30 4.68 8.24
C GLU A 365 -2.59 3.33 8.37
N GLY A 366 -2.55 2.78 9.57
CA GLY A 366 -1.86 1.51 9.78
C GLY A 366 -0.38 1.66 10.01
N TRP A 367 0.32 2.57 9.30
CA TRP A 367 1.29 3.40 9.99
C TRP A 367 2.21 2.67 10.95
N TRP A 368 2.12 3.09 12.20
CA TRP A 368 2.88 2.69 13.37
C TRP A 368 2.68 1.25 13.88
N TYR A 369 1.69 0.49 13.37
CA TYR A 369 1.41 -0.90 13.79
C TYR A 369 1.40 -1.93 12.66
N SER A 370 1.08 -1.53 11.43
CA SER A 370 1.04 -2.43 10.28
C SER A 370 2.41 -2.47 9.58
N THR A 371 2.65 -3.58 8.89
CA THR A 371 3.82 -3.74 8.02
C THR A 371 3.35 -4.37 6.72
N LYS A 372 3.37 -3.57 5.65
CA LYS A 372 3.23 -4.08 4.29
C LYS A 372 4.43 -4.95 3.95
N ILE A 373 4.20 -6.01 3.18
CA ILE A 373 5.25 -6.93 2.75
C ILE A 373 5.65 -6.52 1.34
N HIS A 374 6.96 -6.45 1.11
CA HIS A 374 7.50 -6.22 -0.22
C HIS A 374 7.45 -7.54 -1.03
N PRO A 375 7.05 -7.51 -2.32
CA PRO A 375 6.95 -8.72 -3.15
C PRO A 375 8.28 -9.48 -3.25
N ALA A 376 9.39 -8.74 -3.38
CA ALA A 376 10.76 -9.26 -3.44
C ALA A 376 11.44 -9.48 -2.07
N TRP A 377 10.65 -9.80 -1.03
CA TRP A 377 11.07 -9.91 0.39
C TRP A 377 11.32 -8.55 1.08
N GLY A 378 10.89 -8.46 2.35
CA GLY A 378 11.17 -7.32 3.22
C GLY A 378 9.91 -6.54 3.60
N SER A 379 10.10 -5.39 4.26
CA SER A 379 9.03 -4.45 4.60
C SER A 379 8.87 -3.41 3.49
N ALA A 380 7.63 -3.14 3.09
CA ALA A 380 7.31 -1.99 2.26
C ALA A 380 7.01 -0.75 3.13
N GLY A 381 6.82 0.40 2.50
CA GLY A 381 6.45 1.65 3.15
C GLY A 381 4.96 1.69 3.52
N ALA A 382 4.47 2.86 3.93
CA ALA A 382 3.04 3.12 4.06
C ALA A 382 2.42 3.54 2.72
N ARG A 383 3.22 4.21 1.87
CA ARG A 383 2.89 4.63 0.51
C ARG A 383 3.99 4.18 -0.45
N ASP A 384 3.67 3.24 -1.31
CA ASP A 384 4.63 2.66 -2.23
C ASP A 384 4.18 2.88 -3.68
N VAL A 385 5.14 3.12 -4.58
CA VAL A 385 4.84 3.18 -6.01
C VAL A 385 4.81 1.75 -6.54
N ILE A 386 3.74 1.40 -7.24
CA ILE A 386 3.50 0.06 -7.77
C ILE A 386 3.28 0.08 -9.27
N TRP A 387 3.64 -1.00 -9.96
CA TRP A 387 3.39 -1.15 -11.39
C TRP A 387 3.35 -2.62 -11.79
N ARG A 388 2.73 -2.88 -12.94
CA ARG A 388 2.88 -4.14 -13.66
C ARG A 388 3.13 -3.84 -15.12
N ILE A 389 4.19 -4.46 -15.63
CA ILE A 389 4.57 -4.46 -17.05
C ILE A 389 4.04 -5.76 -17.65
N GLN A 390 3.61 -5.72 -18.91
CA GLN A 390 3.03 -6.87 -19.61
C GLN A 390 3.90 -8.14 -19.45
N GLY A 391 3.29 -9.23 -18.98
CA GLY A 391 3.94 -10.53 -18.79
C GLY A 391 4.80 -10.66 -17.51
N ASN A 392 4.98 -9.57 -16.76
CA ASN A 392 5.71 -9.57 -15.48
C ASN A 392 4.79 -9.66 -14.27
N ARG A 393 5.36 -10.02 -13.12
CA ARG A 393 4.66 -9.94 -11.83
C ARG A 393 4.59 -8.48 -11.38
N HIS A 394 3.57 -8.18 -10.56
CA HIS A 394 3.49 -6.94 -9.79
C HIS A 394 4.85 -6.57 -9.17
N SER A 395 5.24 -5.31 -9.35
CA SER A 395 6.47 -4.73 -8.84
C SER A 395 6.15 -3.52 -7.97
N LEU A 396 7.03 -3.27 -7.00
CA LEU A 396 6.85 -2.24 -5.99
C LEU A 396 8.18 -1.55 -5.71
N ARG A 397 8.14 -0.23 -5.54
CA ARG A 397 9.21 0.59 -4.98
C ARG A 397 8.74 1.23 -3.70
N SER A 398 9.41 0.90 -2.60
CA SER A 398 8.97 1.34 -1.28
C SER A 398 9.31 2.81 -1.00
N ALA A 399 8.50 3.46 -0.16
CA ALA A 399 8.77 4.83 0.29
C ALA A 399 10.20 5.00 0.86
N THR A 400 10.69 4.00 1.59
CA THR A 400 12.04 4.01 2.15
C THR A 400 13.13 3.93 1.09
N GLN A 401 12.91 3.18 0.00
CA GLN A 401 13.86 3.14 -1.12
C GLN A 401 13.87 4.46 -1.88
N ILE A 402 12.69 5.04 -2.13
CA ILE A 402 12.55 6.34 -2.80
C ILE A 402 13.24 7.44 -1.98
N TYR A 403 13.01 7.47 -0.67
CA TYR A 403 13.66 8.43 0.23
C TYR A 403 15.18 8.34 0.17
N LYS A 404 15.73 7.12 0.25
CA LYS A 404 17.18 6.89 0.21
C LYS A 404 17.79 7.34 -1.12
N GLN A 405 17.16 6.98 -2.24
CA GLN A 405 17.60 7.41 -3.56
C GLN A 405 17.60 8.94 -3.68
N ALA A 406 16.51 9.59 -3.27
CA ALA A 406 16.40 11.05 -3.31
C ALA A 406 17.36 11.76 -2.34
N GLN A 407 17.83 11.07 -1.30
CA GLN A 407 18.85 11.58 -0.39
C GLN A 407 20.26 11.46 -0.97
N GLU A 408 20.51 10.42 -1.78
CA GLU A 408 21.80 10.19 -2.45
C GLU A 408 22.03 11.18 -3.60
N ASP A 409 20.98 11.51 -4.35
CA ASP A 409 21.02 12.52 -5.41
C ASP A 409 19.85 13.51 -5.26
N THR A 410 20.14 14.65 -4.64
CA THR A 410 19.13 15.70 -4.46
C THR A 410 18.86 16.50 -5.73
N ALA A 411 19.73 16.39 -6.75
CA ALA A 411 19.54 17.05 -8.04
C ALA A 411 18.64 16.22 -8.97
N ASP A 412 18.68 14.89 -8.85
CA ASP A 412 17.74 13.96 -9.51
C ASP A 412 17.10 13.00 -8.50
N PRO A 413 16.02 13.43 -7.81
CA PRO A 413 15.36 12.59 -6.80
C PRO A 413 14.52 11.44 -7.41
N LEU A 414 14.56 11.26 -8.73
CA LEU A 414 13.76 10.28 -9.46
C LEU A 414 14.37 8.88 -9.36
N THR A 415 13.57 7.92 -8.92
CA THR A 415 13.93 6.49 -8.96
C THR A 415 13.31 5.84 -10.20
N SER A 416 14.15 5.33 -11.11
CA SER A 416 13.64 4.66 -12.32
C SER A 416 12.77 3.44 -11.98
N VAL A 417 11.60 3.38 -12.62
CA VAL A 417 10.70 2.22 -12.61
C VAL A 417 11.14 1.20 -13.66
N LEU A 418 11.60 1.69 -14.82
CA LEU A 418 12.08 0.89 -15.93
C LEU A 418 13.58 0.58 -15.82
N THR A 419 14.02 -0.45 -16.52
CA THR A 419 15.44 -0.81 -16.69
C THR A 419 16.17 0.23 -17.54
N HIS A 420 17.50 0.22 -17.50
CA HIS A 420 18.31 1.07 -18.38
C HIS A 420 18.15 0.58 -19.82
N ASN A 421 17.68 1.47 -20.72
CA ASN A 421 17.28 1.15 -22.10
C ASN A 421 16.16 0.11 -22.18
N PRO A 422 14.92 0.45 -21.76
CA PRO A 422 13.84 -0.50 -21.70
C PRO A 422 13.41 -0.96 -23.10
N THR A 423 13.20 -2.27 -23.22
CA THR A 423 12.61 -2.92 -24.41
C THR A 423 11.16 -2.46 -24.62
N PRO A 424 10.58 -2.64 -25.83
CA PRO A 424 9.18 -2.30 -26.08
C PRO A 424 8.21 -2.98 -25.10
N ALA A 425 8.47 -4.24 -24.74
CA ALA A 425 7.68 -4.95 -23.75
C ALA A 425 7.79 -4.30 -22.35
N GLU A 426 8.98 -3.86 -21.94
CA GLU A 426 9.18 -3.17 -20.66
C GLU A 426 8.53 -1.79 -20.61
N ARG A 427 8.31 -1.15 -21.76
CA ARG A 427 7.59 0.12 -21.88
C ARG A 427 6.07 -0.04 -21.82
N THR A 428 5.57 -1.28 -21.83
CA THR A 428 4.15 -1.60 -21.95
C THR A 428 3.59 -1.93 -20.56
N PHE A 429 2.90 -0.97 -19.96
CA PHE A 429 2.33 -1.06 -18.62
C PHE A 429 0.91 -1.60 -18.65
N ASP A 430 0.60 -2.58 -17.81
CA ASP A 430 -0.79 -2.92 -17.47
C ASP A 430 -1.36 -1.86 -16.51
N TYR A 431 -0.54 -1.42 -15.54
CA TYR A 431 -0.89 -0.37 -14.60
C TYR A 431 0.33 0.28 -13.94
N LEU A 432 0.14 1.50 -13.40
CA LEU A 432 1.10 2.26 -12.59
C LEU A 432 0.34 3.03 -11.51
N GLY A 433 0.78 3.02 -10.25
CA GLY A 433 -0.02 3.56 -9.15
C GLY A 433 0.74 3.81 -7.85
N VAL A 434 0.02 4.31 -6.85
CA VAL A 434 0.46 4.40 -5.45
C VAL A 434 -0.43 3.52 -4.59
N ASP A 435 0.18 2.72 -3.73
CA ASP A 435 -0.47 1.68 -2.94
C ASP A 435 -0.25 1.88 -1.43
N THR A 436 -1.33 1.73 -0.66
CA THR A 436 -1.30 1.74 0.81
C THR A 436 -1.71 0.38 1.37
N GLN A 437 -1.86 0.29 2.69
CA GLN A 437 -2.28 -0.95 3.35
C GLN A 437 -3.66 -1.43 2.86
N TYR A 438 -4.62 -0.51 2.73
CA TYR A 438 -6.03 -0.84 2.51
C TYR A 438 -6.65 -0.20 1.25
N PHE A 439 -5.97 0.77 0.65
CA PHE A 439 -6.45 1.50 -0.52
C PHE A 439 -5.35 1.69 -1.56
N SER A 440 -5.74 1.91 -2.81
CA SER A 440 -4.81 2.14 -3.90
C SER A 440 -5.37 3.18 -4.87
N ALA A 441 -4.46 3.92 -5.50
CA ALA A 441 -4.78 4.85 -6.58
C ALA A 441 -3.92 4.47 -7.79
N VAL A 442 -4.54 3.96 -8.86
CA VAL A 442 -3.85 3.25 -9.93
C VAL A 442 -4.31 3.73 -11.31
N LEU A 443 -3.36 4.16 -12.13
CA LEU A 443 -3.55 4.52 -13.54
C LEU A 443 -3.50 3.27 -14.41
N MET A 444 -4.50 3.13 -15.28
CA MET A 444 -4.68 2.05 -16.24
C MET A 444 -5.18 2.61 -17.58
N ALA A 445 -5.14 1.81 -18.63
CA ALA A 445 -5.75 2.15 -19.91
C ALA A 445 -6.73 1.04 -20.37
N GLY A 446 -7.52 1.35 -21.39
CA GLY A 446 -8.63 0.50 -21.82
C GLY A 446 -9.81 0.57 -20.85
N THR A 447 -10.81 -0.27 -21.07
CA THR A 447 -12.03 -0.30 -20.24
C THR A 447 -11.97 -1.42 -19.21
N LEU A 448 -12.89 -1.41 -18.24
CA LEU A 448 -13.07 -2.52 -17.32
C LEU A 448 -13.32 -3.86 -18.03
N GLU A 449 -14.08 -3.84 -19.12
CA GLU A 449 -14.42 -5.02 -19.90
C GLU A 449 -13.30 -5.44 -20.87
N ALA A 450 -12.44 -4.50 -21.25
CA ALA A 450 -11.29 -4.72 -22.13
C ALA A 450 -10.08 -3.93 -21.64
N PRO A 451 -9.41 -4.38 -20.55
CA PRO A 451 -8.19 -3.75 -20.07
C PRO A 451 -7.14 -3.80 -21.18
N ARG A 452 -6.48 -2.67 -21.42
CA ARG A 452 -5.43 -2.59 -22.44
C ARG A 452 -4.17 -2.02 -21.81
N PRO A 453 -3.01 -2.62 -22.09
CA PRO A 453 -1.77 -2.01 -21.65
C PRO A 453 -1.55 -0.68 -22.39
N PHE A 454 -0.77 0.22 -21.78
CA PHE A 454 -0.38 1.50 -22.35
C PHE A 454 1.13 1.65 -22.38
N ILE A 455 1.63 2.38 -23.37
CA ILE A 455 3.05 2.52 -23.64
C ILE A 455 3.57 3.81 -23.00
N GLY A 456 4.67 3.73 -22.26
CA GLY A 456 5.41 4.89 -21.76
C GLY A 456 6.87 4.85 -22.19
N GLN A 457 7.47 6.00 -22.47
CA GLN A 457 8.91 6.08 -22.73
C GLN A 457 9.72 5.78 -21.47
N GLN A 458 9.29 6.38 -20.36
CA GLN A 458 9.93 6.32 -19.07
C GLN A 458 8.87 6.37 -17.97
N ALA A 459 9.24 5.85 -16.80
CA ALA A 459 8.46 6.04 -15.58
C ALA A 459 9.39 6.12 -14.37
N TYR A 460 9.01 6.94 -13.40
CA TYR A 460 9.79 7.23 -12.21
C TYR A 460 8.93 7.15 -10.95
N ALA A 461 9.55 6.80 -9.83
CA ALA A 461 9.00 6.94 -8.48
C ALA A 461 9.74 8.08 -7.77
N MET A 462 9.01 8.97 -7.09
CA MET A 462 9.58 10.20 -6.55
C MET A 462 8.88 10.68 -5.26
N PRO A 463 9.57 11.45 -4.40
CA PRO A 463 8.91 12.16 -3.30
C PRO A 463 8.04 13.31 -3.84
N VAL A 464 6.92 13.58 -3.19
CA VAL A 464 6.03 14.71 -3.52
C VAL A 464 6.54 15.98 -2.84
N GLY A 465 6.72 17.06 -3.60
CA GLY A 465 7.06 18.38 -3.05
C GLY A 465 8.47 18.49 -2.47
N GLY A 466 9.41 17.68 -2.96
CA GLY A 466 10.80 17.63 -2.47
C GLY A 466 10.99 16.65 -1.31
N LEU A 467 12.20 16.61 -0.75
CA LEU A 467 12.57 15.66 0.31
C LEU A 467 12.41 16.28 1.70
N PRO A 468 11.36 15.92 2.48
CA PRO A 468 11.20 16.40 3.84
C PRO A 468 12.25 15.78 4.78
N LYS A 469 12.66 16.51 5.82
CA LYS A 469 13.48 15.94 6.90
C LYS A 469 12.59 15.06 7.78
N LEU A 470 12.76 13.74 7.68
CA LEU A 470 12.00 12.75 8.45
C LEU A 470 12.89 11.98 9.42
N GLU A 471 12.35 11.68 10.61
CA GLU A 471 12.96 10.70 11.52
C GLU A 471 13.03 9.31 10.87
N SER A 472 14.05 8.51 11.22
CA SER A 472 14.31 7.23 10.55
C SER A 472 13.11 6.27 10.53
N ARG A 473 12.29 6.24 11.58
CA ARG A 473 11.08 5.39 11.66
C ARG A 473 9.88 5.95 10.90
N ARG A 474 9.89 7.26 10.59
CA ARG A 474 8.86 7.97 9.80
C ARG A 474 9.18 8.05 8.31
N ILE A 475 10.39 7.72 7.87
CA ILE A 475 10.74 7.64 6.43
C ILE A 475 9.73 6.82 5.62
N ARG A 476 9.20 5.73 6.19
CA ARG A 476 8.20 4.90 5.51
C ARG A 476 6.85 5.61 5.23
N THR A 477 6.58 6.74 5.88
CA THR A 477 5.38 7.56 5.64
C THR A 477 5.65 8.68 4.64
N LEU A 478 6.79 8.67 3.93
CA LEU A 478 7.07 9.64 2.86
C LEU A 478 5.87 9.75 1.90
N ASN A 479 5.51 10.97 1.50
CA ASN A 479 4.54 11.19 0.44
C ASN A 479 5.22 10.88 -0.90
N THR A 480 4.75 9.85 -1.57
CA THR A 480 5.35 9.33 -2.80
C THR A 480 4.34 9.37 -3.94
N THR A 481 4.84 9.61 -5.14
CA THR A 481 4.07 9.57 -6.38
C THR A 481 4.93 8.96 -7.49
N PHE A 482 4.33 8.73 -8.65
CA PHE A 482 5.04 8.37 -9.87
C PHE A 482 5.03 9.53 -10.86
N ARG A 483 5.98 9.51 -11.81
CA ARG A 483 5.94 10.32 -13.04
C ARG A 483 5.95 9.38 -14.24
N PHE A 484 4.97 9.51 -15.11
CA PHE A 484 4.83 8.74 -16.36
C PHE A 484 5.15 9.65 -17.55
N VAL A 485 5.99 9.17 -18.47
CA VAL A 485 6.38 9.91 -19.69
C VAL A 485 5.72 9.27 -20.90
N SER A 486 4.89 10.01 -21.62
CA SER A 486 4.18 9.51 -22.81
C SER A 486 5.13 9.24 -23.98
N PRO A 487 4.72 8.43 -24.97
CA PRO A 487 5.38 8.36 -26.28
C PRO A 487 5.48 9.74 -26.95
N ASP A 488 6.49 9.88 -27.81
CA ASP A 488 6.64 11.05 -28.68
C ASP A 488 5.68 10.88 -29.85
N GLU A 489 4.71 11.78 -29.93
CA GLU A 489 3.71 11.81 -31.00
C GLU A 489 4.10 12.90 -32.00
N THR A 490 4.15 12.55 -33.29
CA THR A 490 4.31 13.55 -34.36
C THR A 490 2.92 13.98 -34.80
N LEU A 491 2.60 15.25 -34.60
CA LEU A 491 1.31 15.84 -34.92
C LEU A 491 1.45 16.74 -36.15
N GLU A 492 0.86 16.33 -37.27
CA GLU A 492 0.69 17.17 -38.44
C GLU A 492 -0.29 18.33 -38.18
N PRO A 493 -0.25 19.41 -38.96
CA PRO A 493 -1.22 20.51 -38.85
C PRO A 493 -2.67 20.00 -38.91
N GLY A 494 -3.48 20.36 -37.91
CA GLY A 494 -4.87 19.92 -37.75
C GLY A 494 -5.02 18.51 -37.15
N GLN A 495 -3.93 17.78 -36.90
CA GLN A 495 -3.98 16.45 -36.28
C GLN A 495 -4.25 16.56 -34.78
N THR A 496 -4.99 15.59 -34.27
CA THR A 496 -5.28 15.42 -32.84
C THR A 496 -4.99 13.99 -32.43
N VAL A 497 -4.32 13.81 -31.29
CA VAL A 497 -4.08 12.51 -30.64
C VAL A 497 -4.65 12.54 -29.24
N THR A 498 -5.34 11.47 -28.85
CA THR A 498 -5.99 11.34 -27.54
C THR A 498 -5.48 10.10 -26.83
N HIS A 499 -5.06 10.26 -25.58
CA HIS A 499 -4.73 9.18 -24.67
C HIS A 499 -5.80 9.07 -23.58
N ASP A 500 -6.48 7.93 -23.54
CA ASP A 500 -7.53 7.64 -22.56
C ASP A 500 -7.03 6.70 -21.44
N TYR A 501 -7.30 7.10 -20.21
CA TYR A 501 -6.93 6.40 -18.99
C TYR A 501 -8.13 6.22 -18.06
N HIS A 502 -8.06 5.16 -17.24
CA HIS A 502 -8.90 4.99 -16.07
C HIS A 502 -8.02 5.06 -14.82
N ILE A 503 -8.49 5.81 -13.83
CA ILE A 503 -7.84 5.94 -12.54
C ILE A 503 -8.70 5.19 -11.51
N PHE A 504 -8.26 4.00 -11.10
CA PHE A 504 -8.86 3.31 -9.96
C PHE A 504 -8.50 4.06 -8.68
N LEU A 505 -9.51 4.36 -7.87
CA LEU A 505 -9.45 5.14 -6.64
C LEU A 505 -10.30 4.43 -5.58
N GLY A 506 -9.77 3.38 -4.97
CA GLY A 506 -10.65 2.49 -4.20
C GLY A 506 -10.00 1.56 -3.19
N PRO A 507 -10.86 0.77 -2.52
CA PRO A 507 -10.46 -0.20 -1.51
C PRO A 507 -9.78 -1.43 -2.12
N LYS A 508 -8.85 -2.02 -1.36
CA LYS A 508 -8.21 -3.29 -1.69
C LYS A 508 -9.09 -4.48 -1.31
N SER A 509 -10.30 -4.52 -1.86
CA SER A 509 -11.20 -5.67 -1.78
C SER A 509 -10.89 -6.65 -2.93
N PRO A 510 -10.78 -7.96 -2.68
CA PRO A 510 -10.56 -8.94 -3.76
C PRO A 510 -11.61 -8.86 -4.87
N GLU A 511 -12.89 -8.68 -4.53
CA GLU A 511 -13.99 -8.58 -5.51
C GLU A 511 -13.88 -7.31 -6.35
N VAL A 512 -13.48 -6.20 -5.73
CA VAL A 512 -13.31 -4.92 -6.43
C VAL A 512 -12.11 -4.99 -7.37
N LEU A 513 -10.96 -5.41 -6.85
CA LEU A 513 -9.71 -5.42 -7.60
C LEU A 513 -9.71 -6.41 -8.77
N ASP A 514 -10.39 -7.55 -8.64
CA ASP A 514 -10.51 -8.53 -9.73
C ASP A 514 -11.16 -7.91 -10.97
N ALA A 515 -12.20 -7.09 -10.77
CA ALA A 515 -12.89 -6.39 -11.86
C ALA A 515 -11.98 -5.38 -12.58
N TYR A 516 -11.01 -4.78 -11.89
CA TYR A 516 -10.01 -3.86 -12.47
C TYR A 516 -8.72 -4.58 -12.92
N GLY A 517 -8.61 -5.91 -12.79
CA GLY A 517 -7.39 -6.66 -13.11
C GLY A 517 -6.20 -6.39 -12.17
N LEU A 518 -6.50 -5.93 -10.95
CA LEU A 518 -5.56 -5.51 -9.91
C LEU A 518 -5.48 -6.51 -8.73
N ASP A 519 -5.90 -7.77 -8.93
CA ASP A 519 -5.97 -8.78 -7.87
C ASP A 519 -4.62 -9.12 -7.20
N ASP A 520 -3.51 -8.79 -7.85
CA ASP A 520 -2.15 -9.05 -7.42
C ASP A 520 -1.56 -7.99 -6.48
N ILE A 521 -2.20 -6.83 -6.30
CA ILE A 521 -1.69 -5.78 -5.40
C ILE A 521 -1.91 -6.09 -3.90
N ILE A 522 -2.72 -7.12 -3.58
CA ILE A 522 -2.88 -7.60 -2.19
C ILE A 522 -1.77 -8.60 -1.85
N GLU A 523 -0.82 -8.13 -1.04
CA GLU A 523 0.31 -8.94 -0.61
C GLU A 523 0.01 -9.78 0.64
N TYR A 524 -0.46 -11.02 0.42
CA TYR A 524 -0.68 -12.01 1.48
C TYR A 524 0.60 -12.64 2.04
N GLY A 525 1.75 -12.42 1.39
CA GLY A 525 3.04 -13.01 1.76
C GLY A 525 3.15 -14.51 1.41
N TRP A 526 4.16 -15.16 1.98
CA TRP A 526 4.59 -16.52 1.62
C TRP A 526 3.53 -17.61 1.77
N PHE A 527 2.64 -17.44 2.75
CA PHE A 527 1.56 -18.37 3.04
C PHE A 527 0.23 -17.90 2.45
N GLY A 528 0.25 -17.10 1.37
CA GLY A 528 -0.97 -16.59 0.73
C GLY A 528 -1.92 -17.69 0.26
N TRP A 529 -1.42 -18.88 -0.08
CA TRP A 529 -2.23 -20.06 -0.38
C TRP A 529 -3.01 -20.61 0.83
N ILE A 530 -2.61 -20.27 2.06
CA ILE A 530 -3.36 -20.51 3.30
C ILE A 530 -4.25 -19.29 3.61
N SER A 531 -3.70 -18.06 3.50
CA SER A 531 -4.41 -16.82 3.83
C SER A 531 -5.68 -16.64 3.01
N LYS A 532 -5.63 -16.88 1.69
CA LYS A 532 -6.77 -16.68 0.78
C LYS A 532 -7.96 -17.61 1.14
N PRO A 533 -7.79 -18.94 1.33
CA PRO A 533 -8.87 -19.80 1.83
C PRO A 533 -9.40 -19.41 3.22
N LEU A 534 -8.52 -19.05 4.16
CA LEU A 534 -8.94 -18.61 5.49
C LEU A 534 -9.79 -17.34 5.43
N SER A 535 -9.43 -16.37 4.59
CA SER A 535 -10.21 -15.15 4.33
C SER A 535 -11.60 -15.48 3.76
N LYS A 536 -11.67 -16.31 2.71
CA LYS A 536 -12.95 -16.75 2.13
C LYS A 536 -13.86 -17.39 3.18
N LEU A 537 -13.31 -18.27 4.01
CA LEU A 537 -14.05 -18.94 5.07
C LEU A 537 -14.46 -17.96 6.19
N LEU A 538 -13.61 -17.00 6.55
CA LEU A 538 -13.92 -15.95 7.50
C LEU A 538 -15.13 -15.11 7.06
N HIS A 539 -15.13 -14.66 5.79
CA HIS A 539 -16.26 -13.92 5.22
C HIS A 539 -17.53 -14.79 5.13
N ALA A 540 -17.39 -16.09 4.85
CA ALA A 540 -18.53 -17.01 4.87
C ALA A 540 -19.15 -17.13 6.27
N PHE A 541 -18.34 -17.26 7.33
CA PHE A 541 -18.86 -17.22 8.70
C PHE A 541 -19.49 -15.87 9.03
N HIS A 542 -18.84 -14.77 8.64
CA HIS A 542 -19.38 -13.42 8.83
C HIS A 542 -20.72 -13.22 8.11
N ALA A 543 -20.91 -13.78 6.92
CA ALA A 543 -22.18 -13.69 6.20
C ALA A 543 -23.36 -14.30 7.00
N VAL A 544 -23.08 -15.31 7.83
CA VAL A 544 -24.06 -15.96 8.72
C VAL A 544 -24.23 -15.19 10.03
N VAL A 545 -23.14 -14.92 10.75
CA VAL A 545 -23.22 -14.34 12.12
C VAL A 545 -23.26 -12.81 12.15
N ARG A 546 -22.92 -12.13 11.05
CA ARG A 546 -22.87 -10.66 10.88
C ARG A 546 -21.97 -9.93 11.90
N ASN A 547 -20.97 -10.64 12.45
CA ASN A 547 -19.95 -10.09 13.35
C ASN A 547 -18.60 -10.77 13.12
N TYR A 548 -17.57 -10.00 12.73
CA TYR A 548 -16.25 -10.56 12.42
C TYR A 548 -15.53 -11.15 13.63
N GLY A 549 -15.75 -10.62 14.84
CA GLY A 549 -15.19 -11.20 16.07
C GLY A 549 -15.70 -12.63 16.32
N LEU A 550 -17.02 -12.84 16.18
CA LEU A 550 -17.62 -14.18 16.26
C LEU A 550 -17.16 -15.08 15.10
N ALA A 551 -17.03 -14.53 13.89
CA ALA A 551 -16.53 -15.27 12.74
C ALA A 551 -15.09 -15.78 12.96
N ILE A 552 -14.23 -14.96 13.57
CA ILE A 552 -12.86 -15.37 13.97
C ILE A 552 -12.91 -16.51 15.00
N ILE A 553 -13.80 -16.43 16.00
CA ILE A 553 -13.96 -17.51 17.00
C ILE A 553 -14.40 -18.82 16.32
N LEU A 554 -15.39 -18.78 15.41
CA LEU A 554 -15.86 -19.94 14.66
C LEU A 554 -14.75 -20.53 13.78
N LEU A 555 -14.01 -19.67 13.08
CA LEU A 555 -12.85 -20.09 12.29
C LEU A 555 -11.81 -20.78 13.17
N THR A 556 -11.54 -20.23 14.35
CA THR A 556 -10.60 -20.80 15.33
C THR A 556 -11.06 -22.18 15.76
N VAL A 557 -12.33 -22.33 16.12
CA VAL A 557 -12.93 -23.61 16.54
C VAL A 557 -12.83 -24.65 15.41
N LEU A 558 -13.13 -24.27 14.16
CA LEU A 558 -13.00 -25.19 13.03
C LEU A 558 -11.56 -25.66 12.84
N VAL A 559 -10.61 -24.72 12.73
CA VAL A 559 -9.20 -25.04 12.51
C VAL A 559 -8.66 -25.90 13.66
N ARG A 560 -8.97 -25.54 14.91
CA ARG A 560 -8.58 -26.31 16.09
C ARG A 560 -9.24 -27.69 16.14
N GLY A 561 -10.50 -27.80 15.74
CA GLY A 561 -11.22 -29.06 15.60
C GLY A 561 -10.55 -30.00 14.59
N LEU A 562 -10.13 -29.48 13.43
CA LEU A 562 -9.39 -30.25 12.42
C LEU A 562 -8.01 -30.68 12.92
N MET A 563 -7.36 -29.85 13.74
CA MET A 563 -6.04 -30.16 14.33
C MET A 563 -6.11 -31.04 15.59
N PHE A 564 -7.31 -31.27 16.16
CA PHE A 564 -7.50 -32.01 17.41
C PHE A 564 -6.85 -33.40 17.43
N PRO A 565 -6.92 -34.25 16.37
CA PRO A 565 -6.25 -35.56 16.40
C PRO A 565 -4.73 -35.44 16.53
N ILE A 566 -4.14 -34.40 15.95
CA ILE A 566 -2.70 -34.12 16.02
C ILE A 566 -2.36 -33.54 17.39
N GLY A 567 -3.17 -32.61 17.90
CA GLY A 567 -3.07 -32.04 19.24
C GLY A 567 -3.07 -33.10 20.33
N ARG A 568 -4.02 -34.03 20.28
CA ARG A 568 -4.11 -35.18 21.19
C ARG A 568 -2.87 -36.06 21.17
N LYS A 569 -2.29 -36.34 20.00
CA LYS A 569 -1.03 -37.11 19.88
C LYS A 569 0.14 -36.35 20.51
N ALA A 570 0.26 -35.06 20.25
CA ALA A 570 1.29 -34.22 20.83
C ALA A 570 1.15 -34.14 22.37
N ALA A 571 -0.07 -34.00 22.89
CA ALA A 571 -0.36 -33.96 24.32
C ALA A 571 -0.03 -35.29 25.01
N ARG A 572 -0.33 -36.43 24.37
CA ARG A 572 0.04 -37.77 24.87
C ARG A 572 1.57 -37.94 24.91
N ASN A 573 2.28 -37.53 23.85
CA ASN A 573 3.75 -37.56 23.87
C ASN A 573 4.31 -36.69 25.00
N ALA A 574 3.73 -35.52 25.25
CA ALA A 574 4.14 -34.67 26.37
C ALA A 574 3.93 -35.33 27.74
N GLN A 575 2.85 -36.09 27.93
CA GLN A 575 2.62 -36.88 29.16
C GLN A 575 3.68 -37.99 29.33
N ILE A 576 3.98 -38.75 28.27
CA ILE A 576 5.02 -39.80 28.30
C ILE A 576 6.38 -39.19 28.69
N MET A 577 6.71 -38.00 28.18
CA MET A 577 7.94 -37.31 28.56
C MET A 577 7.98 -36.94 30.05
N GLN A 578 6.84 -36.61 30.66
CA GLN A 578 6.74 -36.35 32.10
C GLN A 578 6.98 -37.62 32.91
N GLU A 579 6.42 -38.76 32.47
CA GLU A 579 6.64 -40.06 33.10
C GLU A 579 8.11 -40.52 32.99
N LEU A 580 8.78 -40.22 31.88
CA LEU A 580 10.19 -40.57 31.66
C LEU A 580 11.19 -39.61 32.33
N ALA A 581 10.75 -38.43 32.79
CA ALA A 581 11.62 -37.43 33.42
C ALA A 581 12.52 -37.98 34.55
N PRO A 582 12.04 -38.78 35.53
CA PRO A 582 12.90 -39.34 36.58
C PRO A 582 13.97 -40.30 36.03
N GLU A 583 13.65 -41.11 35.02
CA GLU A 583 14.61 -42.04 34.42
C GLU A 583 15.67 -41.31 33.61
N ILE A 584 15.28 -40.26 32.89
CA ILE A 584 16.21 -39.35 32.20
C ILE A 584 17.17 -38.72 33.22
N LYS A 585 16.69 -38.32 34.40
CA LYS A 585 17.53 -37.77 35.46
C LYS A 585 18.55 -38.79 35.98
N LYS A 586 18.12 -40.03 36.24
CA LYS A 586 19.03 -41.13 36.63
C LYS A 586 20.12 -41.39 35.58
N ILE A 587 19.77 -41.37 34.29
CA ILE A 587 20.76 -41.49 33.19
C ILE A 587 21.74 -40.31 33.21
N LYS A 588 21.25 -39.08 33.42
CA LYS A 588 22.11 -37.89 33.50
C LYS A 588 23.10 -37.95 34.67
N GLU A 589 22.66 -38.43 35.83
CA GLU A 589 23.51 -38.60 37.01
C GLU A 589 24.54 -39.71 36.82
N LYS A 590 24.13 -40.86 36.26
CA LYS A 590 25.01 -42.02 36.02
C LYS A 590 26.12 -41.74 35.00
N TYR A 591 25.85 -40.96 33.97
CA TYR A 591 26.79 -40.67 32.87
C TYR A 591 27.20 -39.19 32.81
N LYS A 592 27.34 -38.52 33.96
CA LYS A 592 27.64 -37.08 34.06
C LYS A 592 28.90 -36.65 33.28
N ASN A 593 29.89 -37.53 33.17
CA ASN A 593 31.18 -37.27 32.52
C ASN A 593 31.31 -37.91 31.12
N ASP A 594 30.28 -38.59 30.62
CA ASP A 594 30.30 -39.33 29.34
C ASP A 594 29.03 -39.01 28.53
N LEU A 595 29.07 -37.88 27.82
CA LEU A 595 27.98 -37.36 26.98
C LEU A 595 27.55 -38.34 25.89
N GLU A 596 28.47 -39.17 25.40
CA GLU A 596 28.17 -40.13 24.34
C GLU A 596 27.32 -41.29 24.86
N LYS A 597 27.73 -41.91 25.98
CA LYS A 597 26.93 -42.95 26.65
C LYS A 597 25.61 -42.42 27.18
N GLN A 598 25.59 -41.18 27.67
CA GLN A 598 24.35 -40.50 28.06
C GLN A 598 23.36 -40.41 26.90
N GLY A 599 23.82 -40.00 25.71
CA GLY A 599 22.99 -39.91 24.51
C GLY A 599 22.51 -41.27 23.99
N GLN A 600 23.34 -42.32 24.10
CA GLN A 600 22.96 -43.69 23.73
C GLN A 600 21.88 -44.25 24.67
N ALA A 601 22.08 -44.14 25.98
CA ALA A 601 21.12 -44.61 26.99
C ALA A 601 19.77 -43.86 26.90
N GLN A 602 19.78 -42.55 26.62
CA GLN A 602 18.55 -41.79 26.37
C GLN A 602 17.79 -42.29 25.14
N ARG A 603 18.49 -42.59 24.03
CA ARG A 603 17.85 -43.13 22.82
C ARG A 603 17.27 -44.52 23.05
N GLU A 604 17.95 -45.38 23.79
CA GLU A 604 17.43 -46.70 24.16
C GLU A 604 16.18 -46.60 25.03
N LEU A 605 16.19 -45.70 26.02
CA LEU A 605 15.02 -45.42 26.84
C LEU A 605 13.83 -44.98 25.97
N TRP A 606 14.04 -44.01 25.06
CA TRP A 606 12.99 -43.56 24.16
C TRP A 606 12.46 -44.67 23.26
N LYS A 607 13.34 -45.54 22.72
CA LYS A 607 12.94 -46.71 21.92
C LYS A 607 12.10 -47.70 22.74
N LYS A 608 12.49 -47.99 23.99
CA LYS A 608 11.76 -48.90 24.89
C LYS A 608 10.34 -48.41 25.17
N HIS A 609 10.15 -47.10 25.31
CA HIS A 609 8.83 -46.50 25.58
C HIS A 609 8.11 -46.02 24.31
N ASN A 610 8.59 -46.39 23.12
CA ASN A 610 8.06 -45.96 21.82
C ASN A 610 7.82 -44.43 21.74
N PHE A 611 8.70 -43.67 22.38
CA PHE A 611 8.62 -42.22 22.50
C PHE A 611 9.38 -41.55 21.36
N ASN A 612 8.72 -40.63 20.65
CA ASN A 612 9.35 -39.81 19.62
C ASN A 612 9.55 -38.36 20.14
N PRO A 613 10.80 -37.90 20.35
CA PRO A 613 11.08 -36.55 20.85
C PRO A 613 10.60 -35.44 19.90
N LEU A 614 10.43 -35.73 18.60
CA LEU A 614 9.90 -34.77 17.62
C LEU A 614 8.37 -34.82 17.46
N GLY A 615 7.70 -35.79 18.08
CA GLY A 615 6.24 -35.91 17.94
C GLY A 615 5.47 -34.73 18.54
N GLY A 616 6.04 -34.03 19.52
CA GLY A 616 5.45 -32.82 20.11
C GLY A 616 5.62 -31.55 19.27
N CYS A 617 6.73 -31.43 18.53
CA CYS A 617 6.99 -30.23 17.73
C CYS A 617 6.24 -30.21 16.39
N TRP A 618 5.71 -31.35 15.93
CA TRP A 618 4.93 -31.44 14.68
C TRP A 618 3.71 -30.51 14.69
N LEU A 619 3.03 -30.39 15.83
CA LEU A 619 1.90 -29.47 15.97
C LEU A 619 2.32 -28.02 15.72
N MET A 620 3.49 -27.62 16.24
CA MET A 620 4.03 -26.27 16.07
C MET A 620 4.36 -25.98 14.60
N PHE A 621 4.97 -26.95 13.89
CA PHE A 621 5.29 -26.79 12.46
C PHE A 621 4.05 -26.66 11.57
N LEU A 622 2.96 -27.36 11.91
CA LEU A 622 1.69 -27.20 11.18
C LEU A 622 0.98 -25.90 11.55
N GLN A 623 1.05 -25.51 12.83
CA GLN A 623 0.38 -24.33 13.36
C GLN A 623 1.00 -23.02 12.86
N LEU A 624 2.33 -22.97 12.68
CA LEU A 624 3.04 -21.73 12.33
C LEU A 624 2.61 -21.18 10.95
N PRO A 625 2.56 -21.96 9.86
CA PRO A 625 2.01 -21.49 8.57
C PRO A 625 0.55 -21.02 8.67
N ILE A 626 -0.29 -21.73 9.42
CA ILE A 626 -1.70 -21.37 9.63
C ILE A 626 -1.80 -20.03 10.37
N PHE A 627 -0.98 -19.85 11.42
CA PHE A 627 -0.90 -18.61 12.18
C PHE A 627 -0.44 -17.44 11.31
N ILE A 628 0.63 -17.60 10.54
CA ILE A 628 1.13 -16.54 9.65
C ILE A 628 0.08 -16.21 8.59
N GLY A 629 -0.57 -17.23 8.02
CA GLY A 629 -1.63 -17.05 7.05
C GLY A 629 -2.84 -16.28 7.61
N LEU A 630 -3.28 -16.64 8.83
CA LEU A 630 -4.35 -15.94 9.52
C LEU A 630 -3.95 -14.51 9.87
N TYR A 631 -2.75 -14.29 10.42
CA TYR A 631 -2.25 -12.94 10.72
C TYR A 631 -2.26 -12.04 9.48
N ARG A 632 -1.79 -12.56 8.34
CA ARG A 632 -1.79 -11.81 7.08
C ARG A 632 -3.19 -11.57 6.57
N CYS A 633 -4.05 -12.58 6.58
CA CYS A 633 -5.47 -12.44 6.27
C CYS A 633 -6.10 -11.30 7.06
N LEU A 634 -6.00 -11.30 8.39
CA LEU A 634 -6.66 -10.31 9.24
C LEU A 634 -6.07 -8.89 9.08
N SER A 635 -4.75 -8.79 8.84
CA SER A 635 -4.06 -7.50 8.73
C SER A 635 -4.33 -6.74 7.43
N VAL A 636 -4.57 -7.44 6.31
CA VAL A 636 -4.73 -6.81 4.98
C VAL A 636 -6.19 -6.69 4.54
N ASP A 637 -7.11 -7.23 5.32
CA ASP A 637 -8.52 -7.32 4.96
C ASP A 637 -9.25 -5.99 5.23
N ILE A 638 -9.73 -5.39 4.14
CA ILE A 638 -10.47 -4.12 4.16
C ILE A 638 -11.82 -4.22 4.89
N GLU A 639 -12.44 -5.39 4.98
CA GLU A 639 -13.71 -5.54 5.70
C GLU A 639 -13.49 -5.64 7.21
N LEU A 640 -12.33 -6.11 7.65
CA LEU A 640 -11.95 -6.08 9.06
C LEU A 640 -11.51 -4.68 9.51
N ARG A 641 -11.06 -3.84 8.57
CA ARG A 641 -10.89 -2.41 8.80
C ARG A 641 -12.23 -1.81 9.22
N GLN A 642 -12.26 -1.10 10.34
CA GLN A 642 -13.50 -0.50 10.89
C GLN A 642 -14.59 -1.51 11.29
N SER A 643 -14.24 -2.79 11.45
CA SER A 643 -15.13 -3.77 12.06
C SER A 643 -14.93 -3.80 13.57
N ALA A 644 -16.01 -3.56 14.29
CA ALA A 644 -16.00 -3.58 15.75
C ALA A 644 -16.17 -4.99 16.30
N LEU A 645 -15.45 -5.32 17.38
CA LEU A 645 -15.65 -6.57 18.12
C LEU A 645 -17.04 -6.61 18.76
N ILE A 646 -17.41 -5.53 19.46
CA ILE A 646 -18.71 -5.37 20.12
C ILE A 646 -19.46 -4.21 19.44
N PRO A 647 -20.58 -4.47 18.75
CA PRO A 647 -21.36 -3.42 18.10
C PRO A 647 -21.78 -2.33 19.10
N GLY A 648 -21.61 -1.06 18.74
CA GLY A 648 -21.98 0.09 19.57
C GLY A 648 -20.91 0.54 20.57
N PHE A 649 -19.85 -0.24 20.79
CA PHE A 649 -18.74 0.15 21.64
C PHE A 649 -17.55 0.66 20.81
N GLN A 650 -16.91 1.76 21.25
CA GLN A 650 -15.80 2.38 20.52
C GLN A 650 -14.49 1.60 20.66
N TRP A 651 -14.27 0.95 21.81
CA TRP A 651 -13.13 0.08 22.03
C TRP A 651 -13.14 -1.09 21.04
N CYS A 652 -11.98 -1.41 20.47
CA CYS A 652 -11.84 -2.48 19.48
C CYS A 652 -12.80 -2.30 18.29
N SER A 653 -12.88 -1.07 17.75
CA SER A 653 -13.67 -0.74 16.57
C SER A 653 -12.97 -1.05 15.23
N ASN A 654 -11.76 -1.60 15.29
CA ASN A 654 -10.95 -1.99 14.13
C ASN A 654 -10.24 -3.33 14.38
N LEU A 655 -10.80 -4.44 13.89
CA LEU A 655 -10.20 -5.77 14.06
C LEU A 655 -8.91 -6.00 13.25
N ALA A 656 -8.66 -5.19 12.23
CA ALA A 656 -7.44 -5.25 11.41
C ALA A 656 -6.25 -4.45 12.00
N GLY A 657 -6.48 -3.67 13.07
CA GLY A 657 -5.45 -2.95 13.82
C GLY A 657 -5.50 -3.28 15.33
N PRO A 658 -4.62 -2.68 16.15
CA PRO A 658 -4.66 -2.83 17.62
C PRO A 658 -6.02 -2.45 18.22
N ASP A 659 -6.32 -2.92 19.45
CA ASP A 659 -7.62 -2.65 20.08
C ASP A 659 -7.82 -1.21 20.56
N MET A 660 -6.72 -0.46 20.76
CA MET A 660 -6.68 0.99 21.00
C MET A 660 -7.63 1.46 22.11
N ALA A 661 -7.59 0.83 23.29
CA ALA A 661 -8.52 1.14 24.38
C ALA A 661 -8.40 2.55 24.95
N TRP A 662 -7.17 3.01 25.20
CA TRP A 662 -6.92 4.33 25.78
C TRP A 662 -5.65 4.94 25.19
N HIS A 663 -5.71 6.21 24.79
CA HIS A 663 -4.54 6.98 24.34
C HIS A 663 -3.74 7.56 25.51
N TRP A 664 -2.52 7.04 25.74
CA TRP A 664 -1.72 7.30 26.96
C TRP A 664 -0.49 8.19 26.71
N GLN A 665 -0.50 8.98 25.63
CA GLN A 665 0.55 9.98 25.39
C GLN A 665 0.65 10.93 26.59
N GLY A 666 1.88 11.24 27.01
CA GLY A 666 2.17 12.07 28.18
C GLY A 666 2.18 11.33 29.53
N ILE A 667 1.73 10.06 29.59
CA ILE A 667 1.82 9.24 30.82
C ILE A 667 3.12 8.43 30.85
N LEU A 668 3.48 7.85 29.70
CA LEU A 668 4.70 7.06 29.53
C LEU A 668 5.72 7.83 28.69
N PRO A 669 7.03 7.56 28.88
CA PRO A 669 8.08 8.14 28.04
C PRO A 669 7.88 7.81 26.55
N ASP A 670 8.27 8.74 25.67
CA ASP A 670 8.05 8.65 24.22
C ASP A 670 8.66 7.39 23.58
N PHE A 671 9.79 6.89 24.08
CA PHE A 671 10.39 5.66 23.55
C PHE A 671 9.48 4.42 23.71
N LEU A 672 8.51 4.46 24.63
CA LEU A 672 7.48 3.43 24.80
C LEU A 672 6.18 3.81 24.08
N ALA A 673 5.69 5.03 24.32
CA ALA A 673 4.31 5.42 24.00
C ALA A 673 4.14 6.32 22.77
N SER A 674 5.20 6.74 22.09
CA SER A 674 5.04 7.41 20.79
C SER A 674 4.58 6.44 19.70
N GLU A 675 4.15 6.95 18.54
CA GLU A 675 3.88 6.15 17.34
C GLU A 675 5.09 5.30 16.94
N THR A 676 6.30 5.85 17.13
CA THR A 676 7.54 5.14 16.87
C THR A 676 7.98 4.27 18.04
N GLY A 677 7.40 4.38 19.23
CA GLY A 677 7.78 3.67 20.46
C GLY A 677 7.48 2.17 20.44
N TRP A 678 7.94 1.43 21.46
CA TRP A 678 7.79 -0.04 21.51
C TRP A 678 6.35 -0.52 21.68
N LEU A 679 5.53 0.23 22.44
CA LEU A 679 4.14 -0.13 22.75
C LEU A 679 3.15 0.65 21.88
N GLY A 680 3.55 1.80 21.34
CA GLY A 680 2.69 2.64 20.54
C GLY A 680 1.81 3.58 21.39
N PRO A 681 0.99 4.42 20.76
CA PRO A 681 0.28 5.52 21.42
C PRO A 681 -0.95 5.11 22.23
N TYR A 682 -1.31 3.83 22.21
CA TYR A 682 -2.48 3.32 22.90
C TYR A 682 -2.13 2.17 23.85
N LEU A 683 -2.82 2.13 24.98
CA LEU A 683 -2.95 0.95 25.83
C LEU A 683 -3.88 -0.07 25.14
N ASN A 684 -3.37 -1.28 24.91
CA ASN A 684 -4.10 -2.38 24.28
C ASN A 684 -4.46 -3.44 25.32
N ILE A 685 -5.76 -3.70 25.51
CA ILE A 685 -6.27 -4.64 26.53
C ILE A 685 -6.17 -6.09 26.06
N LEU A 686 -6.47 -6.36 24.78
CA LEU A 686 -6.54 -7.73 24.27
C LEU A 686 -5.19 -8.46 24.28
N PRO A 687 -4.05 -7.82 23.94
CA PRO A 687 -2.73 -8.42 24.11
C PRO A 687 -2.45 -8.77 25.58
N ILE A 688 -2.83 -7.92 26.54
CA ILE A 688 -2.63 -8.18 27.98
C ILE A 688 -3.40 -9.45 28.39
N VAL A 689 -4.69 -9.53 28.03
CA VAL A 689 -5.52 -10.72 28.27
C VAL A 689 -4.91 -11.96 27.63
N THR A 690 -4.43 -11.84 26.39
CA THR A 690 -3.77 -12.94 25.66
C THR A 690 -2.54 -13.44 26.40
N ILE A 691 -1.66 -12.54 26.85
CA ILE A 691 -0.43 -12.90 27.57
C ILE A 691 -0.77 -13.55 28.92
N MET A 692 -1.75 -13.01 29.65
CA MET A 692 -2.21 -13.62 30.90
C MET A 692 -2.74 -15.04 30.68
N LEU A 693 -3.53 -15.26 29.62
CA LEU A 693 -4.02 -16.57 29.24
C LEU A 693 -2.89 -17.52 28.82
N PHE A 694 -1.89 -17.04 28.08
CA PHE A 694 -0.73 -17.84 27.72
C PHE A 694 0.10 -18.25 28.95
N ILE A 695 0.36 -17.33 29.87
CA ILE A 695 1.05 -17.65 31.13
C ILE A 695 0.24 -18.66 31.95
N TRP A 696 -1.08 -18.49 32.02
CA TRP A 696 -1.96 -19.42 32.72
C TRP A 696 -1.96 -20.82 32.07
N GLN A 697 -2.09 -20.89 30.74
CA GLN A 697 -2.02 -22.11 29.96
C GLN A 697 -0.66 -22.80 30.11
N GLN A 698 0.44 -22.04 30.05
CA GLN A 698 1.79 -22.55 30.26
C GLN A 698 1.92 -23.16 31.66
N LYS A 699 1.55 -22.44 32.71
CA LYS A 699 1.59 -22.94 34.10
C LYS A 699 0.78 -24.23 34.27
N MET A 700 -0.34 -24.37 33.58
CA MET A 700 -1.18 -25.57 33.63
C MET A 700 -0.59 -26.75 32.82
N PHE A 701 0.09 -26.49 31.70
CA PHE A 701 0.60 -27.53 30.81
C PHE A 701 2.04 -27.95 31.08
N THR A 702 2.83 -27.11 31.76
CA THR A 702 4.21 -27.42 32.13
C THR A 702 4.28 -28.20 33.44
N PRO A 703 5.05 -29.30 33.52
CA PRO A 703 5.25 -30.02 34.76
C PRO A 703 6.05 -29.18 35.78
N PRO A 704 5.90 -29.44 37.10
CA PRO A 704 6.68 -28.76 38.12
C PRO A 704 8.18 -29.01 37.93
N ALA A 705 9.01 -28.00 38.14
CA ALA A 705 10.45 -28.10 37.94
C ALA A 705 11.10 -29.02 38.99
N THR A 706 11.78 -30.06 38.51
CA THR A 706 12.48 -31.07 39.33
C THR A 706 13.91 -30.69 39.68
N ASP A 707 14.53 -29.77 38.92
CA ASP A 707 15.94 -29.38 39.02
C ASP A 707 16.12 -27.88 38.81
N GLU A 708 17.24 -27.31 39.29
CA GLU A 708 17.54 -25.89 39.17
C GLU A 708 17.67 -25.42 37.71
N GLN A 709 18.23 -26.27 36.83
CA GLN A 709 18.29 -26.01 35.39
C GLN A 709 16.89 -25.94 34.75
N THR A 710 15.97 -26.82 35.18
CA THR A 710 14.58 -26.85 34.68
C THR A 710 13.79 -25.63 35.20
N ARG A 711 14.06 -25.18 36.44
CA ARG A 711 13.53 -23.92 36.97
C ARG A 711 14.00 -22.72 36.17
N MET A 712 15.29 -22.65 35.84
CA MET A 712 15.84 -21.58 35.00
C MET A 712 15.23 -21.59 33.60
N GLN A 713 15.05 -22.76 32.98
CA GLN A 713 14.38 -22.88 31.68
C GLN A 713 12.92 -22.42 31.72
N GLN A 714 12.17 -22.77 32.78
CA GLN A 714 10.79 -22.31 32.96
C GLN A 714 10.69 -20.79 33.16
N LYS A 715 11.57 -20.21 33.99
CA LYS A 715 11.66 -18.75 34.17
C LYS A 715 12.00 -18.06 32.84
N MET A 716 12.96 -18.59 32.08
CA MET A 716 13.32 -18.09 30.76
C MET A 716 12.14 -18.15 29.79
N MET A 717 11.37 -19.25 29.76
CA MET A 717 10.16 -19.36 28.93
C MET A 717 9.10 -18.34 29.36
N GLN A 718 8.92 -18.10 30.66
CA GLN A 718 7.98 -17.08 31.15
C GLN A 718 8.41 -15.67 30.73
N TYR A 719 9.71 -15.34 30.84
CA TYR A 719 10.24 -14.06 30.35
C TYR A 719 10.08 -13.94 28.83
N MET A 720 10.33 -15.01 28.08
CA MET A 720 10.11 -15.07 26.64
C MET A 720 8.64 -14.78 26.29
N MET A 721 7.68 -15.30 27.07
CA MET A 721 6.25 -15.04 26.87
C MET A 721 5.88 -13.58 27.15
N VAL A 722 6.41 -12.98 28.21
CA VAL A 722 6.19 -11.54 28.50
C VAL A 722 6.82 -10.68 27.41
N PHE A 723 8.04 -11.01 26.98
CA PHE A 723 8.73 -10.33 25.88
C PHE A 723 7.97 -10.45 24.55
N MET A 724 7.48 -11.64 24.21
CA MET A 724 6.59 -11.84 23.06
C MET A 724 5.31 -11.02 23.20
N GLY A 725 4.82 -10.87 24.43
CA GLY A 725 3.70 -10.00 24.76
C GLY A 725 3.94 -8.52 24.43
N VAL A 726 5.14 -8.02 24.74
CA VAL A 726 5.58 -6.67 24.33
C VAL A 726 5.65 -6.56 22.81
N LEU A 727 6.22 -7.57 22.14
CA LEU A 727 6.30 -7.60 20.67
C LEU A 727 4.91 -7.62 20.02
N PHE A 728 3.98 -8.37 20.58
CA PHE A 728 2.62 -8.52 20.06
C PHE A 728 1.65 -7.45 20.54
N PHE A 729 2.13 -6.45 21.28
CA PHE A 729 1.27 -5.40 21.79
C PHE A 729 0.63 -4.55 20.68
N LYS A 730 1.24 -4.51 19.48
CA LYS A 730 0.76 -3.77 18.30
C LYS A 730 0.08 -4.64 17.24
N VAL A 731 -0.19 -5.91 17.51
CA VAL A 731 -0.83 -6.80 16.52
C VAL A 731 -2.32 -6.48 16.35
N PRO A 732 -2.95 -6.88 15.24
CA PRO A 732 -4.38 -6.73 15.05
C PRO A 732 -5.18 -7.37 16.19
N ALA A 733 -6.22 -6.68 16.65
CA ALA A 733 -7.13 -7.14 17.69
C ALA A 733 -7.82 -8.46 17.30
N GLY A 734 -8.13 -8.65 16.01
CA GLY A 734 -8.65 -9.93 15.51
C GLY A 734 -7.71 -11.10 15.76
N LEU A 735 -6.38 -10.87 15.73
CA LEU A 735 -5.40 -11.90 16.07
C LEU A 735 -5.42 -12.22 17.57
N CYS A 736 -5.61 -11.22 18.42
CA CYS A 736 -5.78 -11.45 19.85
C CYS A 736 -7.06 -12.23 20.16
N VAL A 737 -8.17 -11.94 19.47
CA VAL A 737 -9.42 -12.72 19.58
C VAL A 737 -9.18 -14.18 19.21
N TYR A 738 -8.46 -14.43 18.11
CA TYR A 738 -8.01 -15.78 17.75
C TYR A 738 -7.20 -16.43 18.87
N PHE A 739 -6.21 -15.74 19.44
CA PHE A 739 -5.39 -16.29 20.52
C PHE A 739 -6.21 -16.64 21.76
N VAL A 740 -7.12 -15.76 22.18
CA VAL A 740 -8.02 -16.01 23.30
C VAL A 740 -8.88 -17.24 23.05
N ALA A 741 -9.58 -17.31 21.92
CA ALA A 741 -10.42 -18.45 21.55
C ALA A 741 -9.61 -19.76 21.46
N SER A 742 -8.43 -19.68 20.85
CA SER A 742 -7.50 -20.79 20.67
C SER A 742 -6.96 -21.30 22.01
N SER A 743 -6.64 -20.41 22.95
CA SER A 743 -6.20 -20.79 24.30
C SER A 743 -7.33 -21.44 25.08
N LEU A 744 -8.54 -20.85 25.07
CA LEU A 744 -9.71 -21.44 25.72
C LEU A 744 -10.02 -22.84 25.18
N TRP A 745 -9.93 -23.04 23.85
CA TRP A 745 -10.02 -24.37 23.24
C TRP A 745 -8.97 -25.31 23.79
N GLY A 746 -7.69 -24.91 23.81
CA GLY A 746 -6.60 -25.75 24.32
C GLY A 746 -6.78 -26.15 25.79
N ILE A 747 -7.28 -25.23 26.62
CA ILE A 747 -7.62 -25.50 28.02
C ILE A 747 -8.76 -26.53 28.11
N GLY A 748 -9.80 -26.38 27.28
CA GLY A 748 -10.88 -27.35 27.15
C GLY A 748 -10.38 -28.73 26.71
N GLU A 749 -9.57 -28.78 25.65
CA GLU A 749 -8.94 -30.01 25.13
C GLU A 749 -8.13 -30.72 26.22
N ARG A 750 -7.31 -30.00 26.98
CA ARG A 750 -6.51 -30.61 28.06
C ARG A 750 -7.39 -31.24 29.14
N LYS A 751 -8.51 -30.61 29.50
CA LYS A 751 -9.46 -31.15 30.48
C LYS A 751 -10.18 -32.41 30.00
N LEU A 752 -10.32 -32.59 28.68
CA LEU A 752 -10.92 -33.78 28.07
C LEU A 752 -9.96 -34.97 27.95
N LEU A 753 -8.65 -34.77 28.17
CA LEU A 753 -7.66 -35.85 28.15
C LEU A 753 -7.57 -36.54 29.52
N PRO A 754 -7.40 -37.88 29.56
CA PRO A 754 -7.25 -38.59 30.83
C PRO A 754 -6.07 -38.06 31.65
N PRO A 755 -6.17 -38.04 33.00
CA PRO A 755 -5.07 -37.64 33.86
C PRO A 755 -3.85 -38.56 33.64
N PRO A 756 -2.62 -38.01 33.79
CA PRO A 756 -1.39 -38.79 33.68
C PRO A 756 -1.42 -39.93 34.70
N GLY A 757 -1.17 -41.17 34.24
CA GLY A 757 -1.20 -42.39 35.06
C GLY A 757 -2.29 -43.42 34.72
N SER A 758 -3.33 -43.07 33.95
CA SER A 758 -4.41 -44.03 33.62
C SER A 758 -4.02 -45.10 32.58
N ALA A 759 -2.92 -44.93 31.86
CA ALA A 759 -2.48 -45.87 30.82
C ALA A 759 -1.58 -47.01 31.37
N ALA A 760 -1.12 -46.91 32.62
CA ALA A 760 -0.28 -47.94 33.23
C ALA A 760 -1.09 -49.15 33.75
N THR A 761 -2.42 -49.07 33.80
CA THR A 761 -3.26 -50.13 34.40
C THR A 761 -3.90 -51.08 33.39
N THR A 762 -3.69 -50.91 32.08
CA THR A 762 -4.31 -51.78 31.05
C THR A 762 -3.33 -52.54 30.17
N SER A 763 -2.08 -52.73 30.60
CA SER A 763 -1.15 -53.66 29.93
C SER A 763 -0.40 -54.55 30.92
N SER A 764 -1.14 -55.26 31.77
CA SER A 764 -0.68 -56.50 32.39
C SER A 764 -1.50 -57.67 31.85
N GLY A 765 -1.47 -57.85 30.52
CA GLY A 765 -1.89 -59.08 29.86
C GLY A 765 -0.74 -59.51 28.93
N PRO A 766 -0.36 -60.80 28.90
CA PRO A 766 0.80 -61.22 28.12
C PRO A 766 0.51 -60.97 26.63
N ALA A 767 1.28 -60.07 26.02
CA ALA A 767 1.22 -59.83 24.60
C ALA A 767 1.66 -61.11 23.87
N SER A 768 0.75 -61.71 23.10
CA SER A 768 1.11 -62.75 22.11
C SER A 768 2.12 -62.18 21.11
N PRO A 769 3.15 -62.95 20.72
CA PRO A 769 4.17 -62.48 19.80
C PRO A 769 3.60 -62.48 18.38
N ARG A 770 3.29 -61.29 17.85
CA ARG A 770 3.17 -61.09 16.41
C ARG A 770 4.02 -59.90 16.00
N ASN A 771 5.27 -60.20 15.64
CA ASN A 771 6.02 -59.49 14.62
C ASN A 771 7.07 -60.47 14.06
N ASP A 772 6.82 -60.88 12.82
CA ASP A 772 7.76 -61.60 11.96
C ASP A 772 8.97 -60.67 11.69
N PRO A 773 10.22 -61.08 11.98
CA PRO A 773 11.40 -60.21 11.97
C PRO A 773 11.93 -59.86 10.55
N THR A 774 11.16 -60.08 9.49
CA THR A 774 11.69 -60.07 8.11
C THR A 774 11.23 -58.93 7.20
N LYS A 775 10.53 -57.89 7.69
CA LYS A 775 10.19 -56.72 6.85
C LYS A 775 10.74 -55.39 7.40
N PRO A 776 11.76 -54.79 6.76
CA PRO A 776 12.28 -53.49 7.16
C PRO A 776 11.24 -52.38 6.92
N SER A 777 11.23 -51.37 7.80
CA SER A 777 10.33 -50.23 7.68
C SER A 777 10.65 -49.38 6.44
N LEU A 778 9.69 -48.56 6.00
CA LEU A 778 9.86 -47.68 4.82
C LEU A 778 11.08 -46.73 4.98
N MET A 779 11.40 -46.34 6.21
CA MET A 779 12.58 -45.54 6.53
C MET A 779 13.89 -46.34 6.44
N ASP A 780 13.89 -47.62 6.82
CA ASP A 780 15.06 -48.50 6.67
C ASP A 780 15.39 -48.75 5.19
N ARG A 781 14.36 -48.82 4.33
CA ARG A 781 14.54 -48.92 2.87
C ARG A 781 15.05 -47.64 2.21
N LEU A 782 14.74 -46.47 2.79
CA LEU A 782 15.19 -45.17 2.30
C LEU A 782 16.61 -44.83 2.77
N MET A 783 17.00 -45.29 3.96
CA MET A 783 18.31 -44.99 4.55
C MET A 783 19.41 -46.00 4.18
N ASN A 784 19.05 -47.19 3.67
CA ASN A 784 20.00 -48.25 3.34
C ASN A 784 20.14 -48.50 1.83
N LYS A 785 20.18 -47.42 1.03
CA LYS A 785 20.67 -47.48 -0.35
C LYS A 785 22.20 -47.33 -0.34
N PRO A 786 23.00 -48.33 -0.78
CA PRO A 786 24.44 -48.16 -0.89
C PRO A 786 24.76 -47.15 -1.99
N GLN A 787 25.53 -46.11 -1.65
CA GLN A 787 26.30 -45.32 -2.61
C GLN A 787 27.47 -46.18 -3.10
N ALA A 788 27.27 -46.97 -4.16
CA ALA A 788 28.38 -47.61 -4.87
C ALA A 788 27.91 -48.05 -6.28
N GLU A 789 27.81 -47.10 -7.22
CA GLU A 789 28.06 -47.42 -8.62
C GLU A 789 29.38 -46.76 -8.99
N SER A 790 30.46 -47.56 -8.96
CA SER A 790 31.76 -47.16 -9.43
C SER A 790 31.71 -46.94 -10.95
N VAL A 791 32.34 -45.85 -11.38
CA VAL A 791 32.49 -45.40 -12.78
C VAL A 791 33.11 -46.47 -13.70
N GLU A 792 33.72 -47.52 -13.13
CA GLU A 792 34.24 -48.68 -13.85
C GLU A 792 33.17 -49.63 -14.41
N ALA A 793 32.03 -49.83 -13.71
CA ALA A 793 30.95 -50.69 -14.21
C ALA A 793 30.25 -50.09 -15.46
N MET A 794 30.25 -48.76 -15.56
CA MET A 794 29.69 -48.03 -16.69
C MET A 794 30.63 -48.02 -17.91
N ARG A 795 31.96 -48.09 -17.70
CA ARG A 795 32.96 -48.23 -18.77
C ARG A 795 33.00 -49.65 -19.37
N ALA A 796 32.72 -50.69 -18.57
CA ALA A 796 32.64 -52.06 -19.06
C ALA A 796 31.45 -52.30 -20.01
N ARG A 797 30.27 -51.70 -19.73
CA ARG A 797 29.09 -51.81 -20.60
C ARG A 797 29.26 -51.13 -21.97
N ARG A 798 30.04 -50.04 -22.05
CA ARG A 798 30.28 -49.31 -23.30
C ARG A 798 31.21 -50.03 -24.30
N ARG A 799 31.99 -51.02 -23.86
CA ARG A 799 32.83 -51.87 -24.74
C ARG A 799 32.10 -53.09 -25.30
N SER A 800 30.90 -53.40 -24.81
CA SER A 800 30.08 -54.54 -25.29
C SER A 800 28.98 -54.17 -26.30
N ARG A 801 28.97 -52.93 -26.79
CA ARG A 801 28.05 -52.43 -27.82
C ARG A 801 28.80 -51.74 -28.98
N ARG A 802 29.88 -52.38 -29.44
CA ARG A 802 30.40 -52.19 -30.79
C ARG A 802 30.11 -53.45 -31.59
#